data_AF-A0A2V7EA72-F1
#
_entry.id   AF-A0A2V7EA72-F1
#
_cell.length_a   1.000
_cell.length_b   1.000
_cell.length_c   1.000
_cell.angle_alpha   90.00
_cell.angle_beta   90.00
_cell.angle_gamma   90.00
#
_symmetry.space_group_name_H-M   'P 1'
#
loop_
_entity.id
_entity.type
_entity.pdbx_description
1 polymer ?
#
loop_
_entity_poly.entity_id
_entity_poly.type
_entity_poly.pdbx_seq_one_letter_code
_entity_poly.pdbx_strand_id
1 'polypeptide(L)'
;MKRTLLSLTVTCLITVPAWLLPDALSTLSAPAYDKPADAYLGSARKLRAAYSEWKAAHEANGGDRHVVVALRWSKGLSTEFTRAAGEARLDLIRGSVSVEVQGLDTQTGWQVWLVDNVPGPARSVAPEPGDKTLYVGALHRDGGVARLQAQLDARALADFEVDLVVVARPGDDVGRRAVLFGAPPLFQRFYTRTRMGRPAAPDEEERSPLARWVGRRAFASSTEVASLDRLVIRGADLFFRETFNGNGRTCGTCHPAENNFTIDPKFIATLPPNDPLFVAEFTPALAQHFEKPELMRKVGLILENLDGFDDLPNKFVMRGVPHILALNTSLKPATNDGTTIPPNERTGWSGDGAPGSGTLREFAIGAVTQHFTRTLNRTPGVDFRLPTDEELDALEAFQRFVGRDRDPDLATLRLKGAEARRGKEIFLTSDTQRGTVAAGKCNICHANAGATTSLTPGGPNSNFATGIEQLVDTPADLIDAASNPPDGGFGTTQVPGVPGFGNGTFNTPPLVEAADTGPFFHNNALARIEEAVGFFNSTAFANSPSGTFLASIDSGGIGIRLEATQVQAVAAFLRVLNALENIRATTEIQNFVLDVRRHEVAESLLNLALKDQHDVVDVLDGAGLHPDAARHMRKAIDLTRLAKNTPGRGARNALIRQALAEQRAARGDLVQD
;
A
#
# COMPACT_ATOMS: atom_id res chain seq x y z
N MET A 1 -24.03 31.75 -79.16
CA MET A 1 -25.15 30.78 -79.20
C MET A 1 -24.84 29.63 -78.25
N LYS A 2 -25.84 29.26 -77.44
CA LYS A 2 -25.83 28.20 -76.42
C LYS A 2 -25.36 26.85 -76.97
N ARG A 3 -24.61 26.08 -76.17
CA ARG A 3 -24.96 24.69 -75.80
C ARG A 3 -24.06 24.15 -74.68
N THR A 4 -24.74 23.63 -73.67
CA THR A 4 -24.25 22.96 -72.46
C THR A 4 -24.51 21.44 -72.59
N LEU A 5 -23.80 20.64 -71.78
CA LEU A 5 -24.01 19.21 -71.39
C LEU A 5 -23.45 18.15 -72.37
N LEU A 6 -22.84 17.02 -71.96
CA LEU A 6 -22.99 16.21 -70.74
C LEU A 6 -21.80 15.21 -70.59
N SER A 7 -21.35 15.00 -69.35
CA SER A 7 -20.73 13.80 -68.70
C SER A 7 -19.78 12.84 -69.44
N LEU A 8 -18.61 12.60 -68.85
CA LEU A 8 -17.92 11.30 -68.91
C LEU A 8 -17.19 11.00 -67.59
N THR A 9 -17.71 10.00 -66.87
CA THR A 9 -17.12 9.33 -65.72
C THR A 9 -15.96 8.45 -66.18
N VAL A 10 -14.74 8.65 -65.64
CA VAL A 10 -13.61 7.75 -65.83
C VAL A 10 -13.38 6.97 -64.54
N THR A 11 -13.72 5.68 -64.58
CA THR A 11 -13.35 4.67 -63.60
C THR A 11 -11.89 4.27 -63.86
N CYS A 12 -10.97 4.63 -62.97
CA CYS A 12 -9.61 4.12 -63.00
C CYS A 12 -9.51 2.91 -62.07
N LEU A 13 -9.47 1.71 -62.66
CA LEU A 13 -8.97 0.51 -62.00
C LEU A 13 -7.46 0.68 -61.77
N ILE A 14 -7.04 0.77 -60.51
CA ILE A 14 -5.64 0.54 -60.14
C ILE A 14 -5.55 -0.89 -59.60
N THR A 15 -5.00 -1.77 -60.43
CA THR A 15 -4.53 -3.10 -60.04
C THR A 15 -3.19 -2.93 -59.31
N VAL A 16 -3.18 -3.12 -57.99
CA VAL A 16 -1.93 -3.16 -57.21
C VAL A 16 -1.41 -4.60 -57.21
N PRO A 17 -0.16 -4.85 -57.60
CA PRO A 17 0.42 -6.20 -57.63
C PRO A 17 0.64 -6.73 -56.21
N ALA A 18 0.21 -7.98 -55.97
CA ALA A 18 0.16 -8.66 -54.67
C ALA A 18 1.53 -9.11 -54.08
N TRP A 19 2.64 -8.42 -54.38
CA TRP A 19 3.99 -8.80 -53.94
C TRP A 19 4.80 -7.69 -53.27
N LEU A 20 4.14 -6.69 -52.69
CA LEU A 20 4.76 -5.65 -51.84
C LEU A 20 4.00 -5.45 -50.51
N LEU A 21 3.83 -6.52 -49.76
CA LEU A 21 3.46 -6.43 -48.34
C LEU A 21 4.49 -7.18 -47.49
N PRO A 22 5.43 -6.43 -46.88
CA PRO A 22 5.87 -6.73 -45.53
C PRO A 22 5.52 -5.58 -44.58
N ASP A 23 5.07 -5.94 -43.38
CA ASP A 23 5.13 -5.14 -42.14
C ASP A 23 4.09 -4.05 -41.81
N ALA A 24 2.92 -4.00 -42.47
CA ALA A 24 1.86 -3.07 -42.03
C ALA A 24 0.92 -3.59 -40.92
N LEU A 25 1.13 -4.81 -40.39
CA LEU A 25 0.30 -5.40 -39.33
C LEU A 25 1.10 -5.91 -38.10
N SER A 26 2.39 -5.62 -38.03
CA SER A 26 3.30 -6.01 -36.93
C SER A 26 3.53 -4.90 -35.88
N THR A 27 2.82 -3.76 -35.95
CA THR A 27 3.08 -2.59 -35.08
C THR A 27 1.89 -2.16 -34.21
N LEU A 28 1.22 -3.12 -33.56
CA LEU A 28 0.33 -2.85 -32.41
C LEU A 28 0.88 -3.38 -31.08
N SER A 29 2.17 -3.75 -31.02
CA SER A 29 2.87 -3.84 -29.73
C SER A 29 3.35 -2.44 -29.36
N ALA A 30 2.85 -1.88 -28.25
CA ALA A 30 3.50 -0.74 -27.60
C ALA A 30 5.00 -1.03 -27.48
N PRO A 31 5.90 -0.05 -27.70
CA PRO A 31 7.32 -0.26 -27.52
C PRO A 31 7.54 -0.80 -26.11
N ALA A 32 8.22 -1.94 -26.00
CA ALA A 32 8.64 -2.48 -24.71
C ALA A 32 9.57 -1.43 -24.08
N TYR A 33 9.03 -0.61 -23.18
CA TYR A 33 9.85 0.24 -22.33
C TYR A 33 10.83 -0.65 -21.59
N ASP A 34 12.09 -0.23 -21.55
CA ASP A 34 13.15 -0.87 -20.77
C ASP A 34 12.85 -0.66 -19.28
N LYS A 35 11.92 -1.47 -18.79
CA LYS A 35 11.40 -1.44 -17.42
C LYS A 35 12.42 -2.09 -16.49
N PRO A 36 12.86 -1.42 -15.40
CA PRO A 36 13.68 -2.07 -14.38
C PRO A 36 12.91 -3.23 -13.75
N ALA A 37 13.61 -4.27 -13.28
CA ALA A 37 12.99 -5.50 -12.79
C ALA A 37 11.95 -5.24 -11.68
N ASP A 38 12.27 -4.37 -10.72
CA ASP A 38 11.41 -4.08 -9.57
C ASP A 38 10.07 -3.50 -9.98
N ALA A 39 10.02 -2.78 -11.10
CA ALA A 39 8.77 -2.21 -11.57
C ALA A 39 7.77 -3.29 -12.02
N TYR A 40 8.22 -4.50 -12.38
CA TYR A 40 7.32 -5.60 -12.74
C TYR A 40 6.55 -6.15 -11.54
N LEU A 41 6.95 -5.80 -10.31
CA LEU A 41 6.23 -6.15 -9.09
C LEU A 41 4.91 -5.38 -8.97
N GLY A 42 4.84 -4.16 -9.53
CA GLY A 42 3.61 -3.39 -9.67
C GLY A 42 2.90 -3.65 -11.01
N SER A 43 1.58 -3.43 -11.07
CA SER A 43 0.77 -3.75 -12.25
C SER A 43 -0.12 -2.61 -12.73
N ALA A 44 0.22 -2.02 -13.87
CA ALA A 44 -0.63 -1.04 -14.54
C ALA A 44 -1.95 -1.63 -15.03
N ARG A 45 -1.99 -2.93 -15.33
CA ARG A 45 -3.24 -3.65 -15.65
C ARG A 45 -4.21 -3.63 -14.47
N LYS A 46 -3.73 -3.94 -13.27
CA LYS A 46 -4.53 -3.92 -12.03
C LYS A 46 -4.97 -2.49 -11.72
N LEU A 47 -4.06 -1.51 -11.84
CA LEU A 47 -4.35 -0.07 -11.69
C LEU A 47 -5.48 0.41 -12.60
N ARG A 48 -5.42 0.07 -13.90
CA ARG A 48 -6.44 0.46 -14.87
C ARG A 48 -7.81 -0.12 -14.54
N ALA A 49 -7.86 -1.40 -14.13
CA ALA A 49 -9.11 -2.06 -13.77
C ALA A 49 -9.75 -1.39 -12.55
N ALA A 50 -8.96 -1.15 -11.50
CA ALA A 50 -9.42 -0.48 -10.29
C ALA A 50 -9.88 0.97 -10.54
N TYR A 51 -9.12 1.74 -11.33
CA TYR A 51 -9.53 3.10 -11.70
C TYR A 51 -10.85 3.11 -12.50
N SER A 52 -11.03 2.16 -13.42
CA SER A 52 -12.28 2.07 -14.21
C SER A 52 -13.49 1.78 -13.34
N GLU A 53 -13.36 0.86 -12.37
CA GLU A 53 -14.42 0.54 -11.41
C GLU A 53 -14.73 1.74 -10.50
N TRP A 54 -13.68 2.36 -9.94
CA TRP A 54 -13.82 3.55 -9.10
C TRP A 54 -14.51 4.69 -9.87
N LYS A 55 -14.09 4.94 -11.12
CA LYS A 55 -14.65 6.00 -11.96
C LYS A 55 -16.14 5.81 -12.19
N ALA A 56 -16.56 4.59 -12.53
CA ALA A 56 -17.97 4.29 -12.75
C ALA A 56 -18.80 4.53 -11.48
N ALA A 57 -18.30 4.12 -10.30
CA ALA A 57 -18.96 4.37 -9.02
C ALA A 57 -18.99 5.88 -8.67
N HIS A 58 -17.90 6.60 -8.94
CA HIS A 58 -17.81 8.03 -8.69
C HIS A 58 -18.79 8.83 -9.57
N GLU A 59 -18.85 8.53 -10.86
CA GLU A 59 -19.81 9.16 -11.80
C GLU A 59 -21.27 8.88 -11.40
N ALA A 60 -21.58 7.64 -11.00
CA ALA A 60 -22.90 7.27 -10.48
C ALA A 60 -23.29 8.06 -9.22
N ASN A 61 -22.31 8.42 -8.40
CA ASN A 61 -22.47 9.21 -7.18
C ASN A 61 -22.37 10.73 -7.42
N GLY A 62 -22.47 11.21 -8.66
CA GLY A 62 -22.50 12.64 -8.99
C GLY A 62 -21.16 13.25 -9.40
N GLY A 63 -20.09 12.46 -9.45
CA GLY A 63 -18.76 12.86 -9.91
C GLY A 63 -18.17 14.03 -9.13
N ASP A 64 -17.52 14.94 -9.85
CA ASP A 64 -16.90 16.17 -9.33
C ASP A 64 -17.87 17.16 -8.65
N ARG A 65 -19.17 16.85 -8.57
CA ARG A 65 -20.13 17.60 -7.74
C ARG A 65 -20.08 17.19 -6.26
N HIS A 66 -19.54 16.01 -5.96
CA HIS A 66 -19.50 15.41 -4.63
C HIS A 66 -18.09 14.94 -4.27
N VAL A 67 -17.13 15.86 -4.31
CA VAL A 67 -15.77 15.58 -3.84
C VAL A 67 -15.70 15.84 -2.34
N VAL A 68 -15.22 14.87 -1.57
CA VAL A 68 -15.01 15.00 -0.12
C VAL A 68 -13.54 14.85 0.17
N VAL A 69 -12.96 15.82 0.86
CA VAL A 69 -11.56 15.85 1.28
C VAL A 69 -11.52 15.91 2.80
N ALA A 70 -10.99 14.88 3.45
CA ALA A 70 -10.88 14.85 4.90
C ALA A 70 -9.68 15.70 5.36
N LEU A 71 -9.83 16.43 6.46
CA LEU A 71 -8.85 17.39 6.99
C LEU A 71 -8.33 16.93 8.35
N ARG A 72 -7.01 16.86 8.50
CA ARG A 72 -6.33 16.41 9.73
C ARG A 72 -4.93 17.04 9.83
N TRP A 73 -4.30 16.86 10.98
CA TRP A 73 -2.89 17.13 11.16
C TRP A 73 -2.03 16.25 10.25
N SER A 74 -0.99 16.85 9.65
CA SER A 74 -0.02 16.14 8.81
C SER A 74 1.38 16.30 9.37
N LYS A 75 2.01 15.18 9.72
CA LYS A 75 3.35 15.13 10.33
C LYS A 75 4.47 15.79 9.50
N GLY A 76 4.28 15.93 8.18
CA GLY A 76 5.24 16.56 7.28
C GLY A 76 4.84 17.95 6.76
N LEU A 77 3.58 18.37 6.93
CA LEU A 77 3.06 19.63 6.38
C LEU A 77 2.56 20.62 7.45
N SER A 78 2.01 20.11 8.55
CA SER A 78 1.52 20.93 9.65
C SER A 78 2.67 21.52 10.46
N THR A 79 2.56 22.80 10.80
CA THR A 79 3.61 23.50 11.55
C THR A 79 3.51 23.31 13.06
N GLU A 80 2.38 22.78 13.52
CA GLU A 80 2.15 22.43 14.91
C GLU A 80 1.21 21.24 14.99
N PHE A 81 1.31 20.48 16.08
CA PHE A 81 0.38 19.40 16.37
C PHE A 81 -1.00 19.95 16.75
N THR A 82 -2.05 19.34 16.20
CA THR A 82 -3.42 19.56 16.64
C THR A 82 -4.22 18.27 16.58
N ARG A 83 -5.24 18.18 17.44
CA ARG A 83 -6.24 17.10 17.39
C ARG A 83 -7.44 17.48 16.52
N ALA A 84 -7.44 18.67 15.94
CA ALA A 84 -8.52 19.12 15.10
C ALA A 84 -8.65 18.22 13.87
N ALA A 85 -9.90 17.97 13.49
CA ALA A 85 -10.25 17.13 12.35
C ALA A 85 -11.53 17.65 11.71
N GLY A 86 -11.67 17.41 10.41
CA GLY A 86 -12.80 17.91 9.66
C GLY A 86 -12.90 17.33 8.27
N GLU A 87 -13.76 17.93 7.48
CA GLU A 87 -13.90 17.61 6.06
C GLU A 87 -14.26 18.86 5.27
N ALA A 88 -13.86 18.87 4.01
CA ALA A 88 -14.29 19.80 2.99
C ALA A 88 -15.09 19.06 1.92
N ARG A 89 -16.27 19.55 1.60
CA ARG A 89 -17.11 19.07 0.51
C ARG A 89 -17.08 20.09 -0.62
N LEU A 90 -16.73 19.64 -1.82
CA LEU A 90 -16.49 20.47 -2.99
C LEU A 90 -17.42 20.04 -4.14
N ASP A 91 -18.18 20.98 -4.68
CA ASP A 91 -18.76 20.88 -6.02
C ASP A 91 -17.84 21.63 -6.99
N LEU A 92 -16.90 20.91 -7.61
CA LEU A 92 -15.90 21.47 -8.53
C LEU A 92 -16.51 21.96 -9.85
N ILE A 93 -17.80 21.70 -10.09
CA ILE A 93 -18.52 22.14 -11.29
C ILE A 93 -19.29 23.43 -11.02
N ARG A 94 -19.99 23.53 -9.87
CA ARG A 94 -20.74 24.72 -9.49
C ARG A 94 -19.92 25.72 -8.68
N GLY A 95 -18.82 25.31 -8.07
CA GLY A 95 -17.98 26.12 -7.19
C GLY A 95 -18.47 26.21 -5.74
N SER A 96 -19.42 25.37 -5.33
CA SER A 96 -19.86 25.35 -3.93
C SER A 96 -18.83 24.63 -3.07
N VAL A 97 -18.47 25.23 -1.94
CA VAL A 97 -17.55 24.66 -0.95
C VAL A 97 -18.18 24.73 0.43
N SER A 98 -18.20 23.61 1.16
CA SER A 98 -18.55 23.60 2.58
C SER A 98 -17.46 22.92 3.39
N VAL A 99 -17.08 23.51 4.52
CA VAL A 99 -16.06 22.94 5.41
C VAL A 99 -16.59 22.89 6.82
N GLU A 100 -16.33 21.77 7.49
CA GLU A 100 -16.63 21.57 8.91
C GLU A 100 -15.37 21.05 9.61
N VAL A 101 -14.97 21.71 10.71
CA VAL A 101 -13.80 21.30 11.50
C VAL A 101 -14.15 21.35 12.99
N GLN A 102 -13.79 20.29 13.71
CA GLN A 102 -13.91 20.19 15.16
C GLN A 102 -12.53 20.26 15.81
N GLY A 103 -12.46 20.73 17.06
CA GLY A 103 -11.23 20.69 17.86
C GLY A 103 -10.22 21.82 17.58
N LEU A 104 -10.53 22.78 16.71
CA LEU A 104 -9.73 24.02 16.58
C LEU A 104 -9.83 24.88 17.85
N ASP A 105 -8.78 25.64 18.17
CA ASP A 105 -8.76 26.53 19.33
C ASP A 105 -9.77 27.70 19.19
N THR A 106 -10.31 28.15 20.33
CA THR A 106 -11.41 29.13 20.39
C THR A 106 -10.99 30.58 20.34
N GLN A 107 -9.71 30.86 20.52
CA GLN A 107 -9.19 32.23 20.63
C GLN A 107 -8.69 32.76 19.29
N THR A 108 -8.42 31.86 18.34
CA THR A 108 -7.86 32.18 17.02
C THR A 108 -8.94 32.15 15.94
N GLY A 109 -8.85 33.09 14.98
CA GLY A 109 -9.60 33.00 13.72
C GLY A 109 -8.97 31.95 12.80
N TRP A 110 -9.77 31.35 11.91
CA TRP A 110 -9.30 30.31 10.98
C TRP A 110 -9.82 30.56 9.57
N GLN A 111 -9.01 30.21 8.58
CA GLN A 111 -9.27 30.42 7.17
C GLN A 111 -9.02 29.14 6.36
N VAL A 112 -9.80 28.97 5.29
CA VAL A 112 -9.70 27.84 4.37
C VAL A 112 -9.16 28.32 3.03
N TRP A 113 -8.24 27.54 2.48
CA TRP A 113 -7.62 27.75 1.17
C TRP A 113 -7.68 26.47 0.33
N LEU A 114 -7.81 26.61 -0.98
CA LEU A 114 -7.51 25.57 -1.95
C LEU A 114 -6.13 25.85 -2.56
N VAL A 115 -5.35 24.81 -2.81
CA VAL A 115 -4.02 24.92 -3.43
C VAL A 115 -3.96 24.01 -4.67
N ASP A 116 -3.43 24.55 -5.76
CA ASP A 116 -3.04 23.88 -7.00
C ASP A 116 -1.52 24.04 -7.10
N ASN A 117 -0.83 22.97 -6.73
CA ASN A 117 0.61 22.86 -6.70
C ASN A 117 1.14 22.83 -8.14
N VAL A 118 1.96 23.81 -8.48
CA VAL A 118 2.58 23.91 -9.79
C VAL A 118 3.74 22.92 -9.86
N PRO A 119 3.74 21.99 -10.83
CA PRO A 119 4.79 20.99 -10.95
C PRO A 119 6.17 21.60 -11.21
N GLY A 120 7.21 21.03 -10.60
CA GLY A 120 8.60 21.39 -10.91
C GLY A 120 9.63 20.63 -10.05
N PRO A 121 10.89 20.53 -10.52
CA PRO A 121 11.93 19.75 -9.84
C PRO A 121 12.40 20.34 -8.49
N ALA A 122 12.09 21.61 -8.23
CA ALA A 122 12.33 22.28 -6.95
C ALA A 122 11.02 22.56 -6.20
N ARG A 123 9.93 21.86 -6.57
CA ARG A 123 8.61 21.97 -5.97
C ARG A 123 8.32 20.72 -5.17
N SER A 124 7.48 20.83 -4.15
CA SER A 124 7.05 19.70 -3.35
C SER A 124 5.53 19.66 -3.22
N VAL A 125 5.00 18.68 -2.50
CA VAL A 125 3.59 18.61 -2.12
C VAL A 125 3.19 19.74 -1.15
N ALA A 126 4.13 20.37 -0.46
CA ALA A 126 3.82 21.50 0.40
C ALA A 126 3.46 22.74 -0.44
N PRO A 127 2.52 23.58 0.01
CA PRO A 127 2.27 24.85 -0.68
C PRO A 127 3.53 25.73 -0.64
N GLU A 128 3.90 26.31 -1.78
CA GLU A 128 5.12 27.07 -1.96
C GLU A 128 4.88 28.32 -2.83
N PRO A 129 5.72 29.37 -2.70
CA PRO A 129 5.61 30.55 -3.57
C PRO A 129 5.62 30.17 -5.05
N GLY A 130 4.59 30.58 -5.80
CA GLY A 130 4.40 30.23 -7.20
C GLY A 130 3.24 29.26 -7.46
N ASP A 131 2.74 28.59 -6.41
CA ASP A 131 1.53 27.77 -6.51
C ASP A 131 0.31 28.67 -6.65
N LYS A 132 -0.75 28.12 -7.25
CA LYS A 132 -2.02 28.84 -7.30
C LYS A 132 -2.78 28.55 -6.02
N THR A 133 -3.15 29.61 -5.32
CA THR A 133 -3.94 29.52 -4.09
C THR A 133 -5.27 30.24 -4.28
N LEU A 134 -6.36 29.63 -3.86
CA LEU A 134 -7.68 30.25 -3.83
C LEU A 134 -8.15 30.37 -2.39
N TYR A 135 -8.39 31.61 -1.95
CA TYR A 135 -9.04 31.87 -0.67
C TYR A 135 -10.50 31.45 -0.74
N VAL A 136 -10.92 30.56 0.16
CA VAL A 136 -12.30 30.09 0.21
C VAL A 136 -13.14 30.95 1.15
N GLY A 137 -12.61 31.21 2.35
CA GLY A 137 -13.33 31.97 3.37
C GLY A 137 -12.83 31.73 4.79
N ALA A 138 -13.40 32.48 5.73
CA ALA A 138 -13.14 32.30 7.15
C ALA A 138 -14.11 31.27 7.74
N LEU A 139 -13.61 30.42 8.64
CA LEU A 139 -14.46 29.52 9.41
C LEU A 139 -15.17 30.33 10.51
N HIS A 140 -16.48 30.14 10.61
CA HIS A 140 -17.33 30.71 11.64
C HIS A 140 -17.68 29.64 12.66
N ARG A 141 -17.57 29.97 13.96
CA ARG A 141 -17.92 29.03 15.02
C ARG A 141 -19.42 28.86 15.15
N ASP A 142 -19.81 27.61 15.32
CA ASP A 142 -21.13 27.17 15.72
C ASP A 142 -20.95 26.08 16.80
N GLY A 143 -20.97 26.52 18.07
CA GLY A 143 -20.64 25.67 19.22
C GLY A 143 -19.20 25.10 19.16
N GLY A 144 -19.08 23.78 19.24
CA GLY A 144 -17.80 23.06 19.16
C GLY A 144 -17.26 22.86 17.74
N VAL A 145 -18.00 23.29 16.71
CA VAL A 145 -17.67 23.09 15.30
C VAL A 145 -17.41 24.43 14.63
N ALA A 146 -16.36 24.52 13.82
CA ALA A 146 -16.06 25.64 12.95
C ALA A 146 -16.56 25.31 11.54
N ARG A 147 -17.38 26.17 10.95
CA ARG A 147 -18.11 25.93 9.70
C ARG A 147 -17.84 27.02 8.68
N LEU A 148 -17.77 26.65 7.41
CA LEU A 148 -17.71 27.57 6.27
C LEU A 148 -18.66 27.06 5.19
N GLN A 149 -19.40 27.98 4.58
CA GLN A 149 -20.07 27.77 3.30
C GLN A 149 -19.66 28.90 2.38
N ALA A 150 -19.17 28.56 1.20
CA ALA A 150 -18.68 29.51 0.22
C ALA A 150 -19.12 29.12 -1.18
N GLN A 151 -19.14 30.13 -2.05
CA GLN A 151 -19.43 29.99 -3.46
C GLN A 151 -18.28 30.62 -4.24
N LEU A 152 -17.42 29.78 -4.80
CA LEU A 152 -16.33 30.18 -5.67
C LEU A 152 -16.84 30.40 -7.09
N ASP A 153 -16.10 31.18 -7.88
CA ASP A 153 -16.34 31.26 -9.32
C ASP A 153 -16.03 29.91 -9.96
N ALA A 154 -17.04 29.26 -10.53
CA ALA A 154 -16.89 27.99 -11.22
C ALA A 154 -15.85 28.06 -12.36
N ARG A 155 -15.63 29.24 -12.96
CA ARG A 155 -14.59 29.44 -13.98
C ARG A 155 -13.19 29.40 -13.38
N ALA A 156 -13.02 29.89 -12.15
CA ALA A 156 -11.73 29.82 -11.46
C ALA A 156 -11.34 28.36 -11.16
N LEU A 157 -12.31 27.46 -10.99
CA LEU A 157 -12.09 26.03 -10.78
C LEU A 157 -11.94 25.20 -12.07
N ALA A 158 -12.23 25.79 -13.23
CA ALA A 158 -12.20 25.06 -14.50
C ALA A 158 -10.78 24.57 -14.86
N ASP A 159 -9.76 25.37 -14.53
CA ASP A 159 -8.33 25.09 -14.81
C ASP A 159 -7.48 24.92 -13.53
N PHE A 160 -8.15 24.77 -12.37
CA PHE A 160 -7.54 24.61 -11.06
C PHE A 160 -7.61 23.15 -10.61
N GLU A 161 -6.46 22.51 -10.41
CA GLU A 161 -6.40 21.18 -9.82
C GLU A 161 -6.38 21.31 -8.30
N VAL A 162 -7.39 20.83 -7.58
CA VAL A 162 -7.37 20.88 -6.12
C VAL A 162 -6.40 19.81 -5.63
N ASP A 163 -5.18 20.22 -5.28
CA ASP A 163 -4.16 19.34 -4.72
C ASP A 163 -4.26 19.25 -3.21
N LEU A 164 -4.51 20.39 -2.57
CA LEU A 164 -4.71 20.48 -1.12
C LEU A 164 -5.90 21.37 -0.77
N VAL A 165 -6.56 20.99 0.32
CA VAL A 165 -7.40 21.86 1.12
C VAL A 165 -6.66 22.14 2.42
N VAL A 166 -6.49 23.42 2.75
CA VAL A 166 -5.62 23.87 3.84
C VAL A 166 -6.40 24.73 4.82
N VAL A 167 -6.20 24.51 6.12
CA VAL A 167 -6.68 25.38 7.20
C VAL A 167 -5.51 26.08 7.87
N ALA A 168 -5.53 27.41 7.88
CA ALA A 168 -4.47 28.27 8.43
C ALA A 168 -5.08 29.47 9.20
N ARG A 169 -4.25 30.21 9.95
CA ARG A 169 -4.72 31.42 10.65
C ARG A 169 -4.75 32.63 9.70
N PRO A 170 -5.56 33.66 9.99
CA PRO A 170 -5.54 34.91 9.25
C PRO A 170 -4.14 35.54 9.18
N GLY A 171 -3.70 35.89 7.97
CA GLY A 171 -2.40 36.54 7.74
C GLY A 171 -1.22 35.57 7.69
N ASP A 172 -1.43 34.29 7.94
CA ASP A 172 -0.42 33.26 7.76
C ASP A 172 -0.23 32.93 6.27
N ASP A 173 1.02 32.66 5.89
CA ASP A 173 1.35 32.07 4.60
C ASP A 173 0.97 30.59 4.63
N VAL A 174 0.10 30.17 3.72
CA VAL A 174 -0.41 28.79 3.61
C VAL A 174 0.71 27.77 3.41
N GLY A 175 1.87 28.19 2.89
CA GLY A 175 3.05 27.34 2.73
C GLY A 175 3.93 27.20 3.97
N ARG A 176 3.68 27.98 5.03
CA ARG A 176 4.59 28.06 6.19
C ARG A 176 3.94 27.95 7.55
N ARG A 177 2.62 28.11 7.67
CA ARG A 177 1.92 28.19 8.98
C ARG A 177 0.52 27.56 8.98
N ALA A 178 0.32 26.59 8.12
CA ALA A 178 -0.92 25.83 8.06
C ALA A 178 -0.95 24.69 9.09
N VAL A 179 -2.16 24.36 9.54
CA VAL A 179 -2.39 23.47 10.69
C VAL A 179 -3.11 22.18 10.27
N LEU A 180 -4.10 22.27 9.37
CA LEU A 180 -4.76 21.09 8.82
C LEU A 180 -4.60 21.02 7.30
N PHE A 181 -4.43 19.80 6.81
CA PHE A 181 -4.30 19.49 5.41
C PHE A 181 -5.23 18.33 5.05
N GLY A 182 -5.67 18.33 3.79
CA GLY A 182 -6.30 17.18 3.16
C GLY A 182 -6.05 17.22 1.67
N ALA A 183 -5.87 16.04 1.07
CA ALA A 183 -5.64 15.88 -0.36
C ALA A 183 -6.69 14.94 -0.97
N PRO A 184 -7.11 15.15 -2.22
CA PRO A 184 -7.88 14.14 -2.93
C PRO A 184 -7.05 12.86 -3.17
N PRO A 185 -7.67 11.67 -3.11
CA PRO A 185 -6.98 10.40 -3.39
C PRO A 185 -6.58 10.29 -4.87
N LEU A 186 -5.64 9.39 -5.19
CA LEU A 186 -5.10 9.19 -6.55
C LEU A 186 -6.16 9.15 -7.65
N PHE A 187 -7.20 8.34 -7.47
CA PHE A 187 -8.23 8.18 -8.49
C PHE A 187 -9.09 9.44 -8.69
N GLN A 188 -9.32 10.22 -7.64
CA GLN A 188 -9.98 11.53 -7.78
C GLN A 188 -9.10 12.48 -8.59
N ARG A 189 -7.78 12.50 -8.34
CA ARG A 189 -6.82 13.31 -9.10
C ARG A 189 -6.79 12.93 -10.59
N PHE A 190 -6.72 11.63 -10.90
CA PHE A 190 -6.80 11.11 -12.27
C PHE A 190 -8.07 11.56 -12.99
N TYR A 191 -9.20 11.46 -12.30
CA TYR A 191 -10.50 11.83 -12.84
C TYR A 191 -10.58 13.33 -13.13
N THR A 192 -10.19 14.17 -12.16
CA THR A 192 -10.17 15.64 -12.31
C THR A 192 -9.23 16.06 -13.45
N ARG A 193 -8.01 15.50 -13.55
CA ARG A 193 -7.09 15.76 -14.68
C ARG A 193 -7.68 15.41 -16.03
N THR A 194 -8.27 14.21 -16.15
CA THR A 194 -8.90 13.74 -17.38
C THR A 194 -10.03 14.68 -17.81
N ARG A 195 -10.86 15.13 -16.87
CA ARG A 195 -11.93 16.10 -17.13
C ARG A 195 -11.40 17.44 -17.64
N MET A 196 -10.28 17.93 -17.08
CA MET A 196 -9.61 19.16 -17.54
C MET A 196 -8.92 19.01 -18.90
N GLY A 197 -9.02 17.84 -19.55
CA GLY A 197 -8.32 17.56 -20.81
C GLY A 197 -6.81 17.44 -20.62
N ARG A 198 -6.36 17.08 -19.42
CA ARG A 198 -4.98 16.68 -19.09
C ARG A 198 -4.90 15.15 -19.02
N PRO A 199 -3.73 14.53 -19.20
CA PRO A 199 -3.58 13.09 -19.00
C PRO A 199 -3.82 12.73 -17.53
N ALA A 200 -4.43 11.55 -17.28
CA ALA A 200 -4.64 11.05 -15.92
C ALA A 200 -3.30 10.87 -15.17
N ALA A 201 -2.32 10.26 -15.85
CA ALA A 201 -0.95 10.14 -15.39
C ALA A 201 -0.05 10.97 -16.32
N PRO A 202 0.53 12.08 -15.86
CA PRO A 202 1.39 12.93 -16.68
C PRO A 202 2.72 12.22 -16.96
N ASP A 203 3.15 12.22 -18.23
CA ASP A 203 4.47 11.73 -18.64
C ASP A 203 5.47 12.90 -18.70
N GLU A 204 6.69 12.73 -18.20
CA GLU A 204 7.73 13.77 -18.31
C GLU A 204 8.07 14.13 -19.77
N GLU A 205 7.98 13.17 -20.71
CA GLU A 205 8.22 13.40 -22.14
C GLU A 205 7.19 14.33 -22.80
N GLU A 206 5.97 14.41 -22.26
CA GLU A 206 4.93 15.32 -22.76
C GLU A 206 5.27 16.81 -22.50
N ARG A 207 6.33 17.06 -21.71
CA ARG A 207 6.91 18.40 -21.47
C ARG A 207 7.79 18.88 -22.63
N SER A 208 8.00 18.09 -23.68
CA SER A 208 8.61 18.55 -24.93
C SER A 208 7.69 19.52 -25.69
N PRO A 209 8.16 20.72 -26.09
CA PRO A 209 7.37 21.71 -26.84
C PRO A 209 6.72 21.16 -28.12
N LEU A 210 7.31 20.11 -28.71
CA LEU A 210 6.86 19.47 -29.95
C LEU A 210 5.56 18.65 -29.77
N ALA A 211 5.27 18.13 -28.58
CA ALA A 211 4.07 17.33 -28.33
C ALA A 211 2.78 18.17 -28.36
N ARG A 212 2.88 19.49 -28.17
CA ARG A 212 1.73 20.43 -28.18
C ARG A 212 1.11 20.65 -29.56
N TRP A 213 1.73 20.15 -30.64
CA TRP A 213 1.34 20.42 -32.03
C TRP A 213 0.50 19.33 -32.71
N VAL A 214 0.37 18.12 -32.15
CA VAL A 214 -0.37 17.00 -32.76
C VAL A 214 -1.72 16.80 -32.06
N GLY A 215 -2.82 16.86 -32.81
CA GLY A 215 -4.19 16.96 -32.31
C GLY A 215 -4.68 15.80 -31.42
N ARG A 216 -5.42 16.19 -30.36
CA ARG A 216 -5.78 15.40 -29.15
C ARG A 216 -6.89 14.34 -29.25
N ARG A 217 -7.51 14.04 -30.40
CA ARG A 217 -8.82 13.32 -30.41
C ARG A 217 -8.85 11.86 -30.90
N ALA A 218 -7.79 11.32 -31.49
CA ALA A 218 -7.79 9.93 -31.98
C ALA A 218 -6.74 9.00 -31.32
N PHE A 219 -5.93 9.53 -30.39
CA PHE A 219 -4.83 8.79 -29.72
C PHE A 219 -5.18 8.22 -28.33
N ALA A 220 -6.37 8.52 -27.81
CA ALA A 220 -6.68 8.50 -26.37
C ALA A 220 -6.53 7.14 -25.65
N SER A 221 -6.84 6.00 -26.28
CA SER A 221 -6.79 4.71 -25.58
C SER A 221 -5.39 4.09 -25.50
N SER A 222 -4.57 4.23 -26.55
CA SER A 222 -3.18 3.72 -26.54
C SER A 222 -2.25 4.55 -25.66
N THR A 223 -2.49 5.87 -25.56
CA THR A 223 -1.71 6.79 -24.72
C THR A 223 -2.03 6.63 -23.24
N GLU A 224 -3.29 6.37 -22.88
CA GLU A 224 -3.70 6.14 -21.49
C GLU A 224 -3.14 4.82 -20.92
N VAL A 225 -2.99 3.79 -21.77
CA VAL A 225 -2.35 2.53 -21.36
C VAL A 225 -0.86 2.75 -21.07
N ALA A 226 -0.15 3.43 -21.99
CA ALA A 226 1.27 3.68 -21.87
C ALA A 226 1.64 4.61 -20.69
N SER A 227 0.79 5.59 -20.38
CA SER A 227 1.02 6.51 -19.26
C SER A 227 0.87 5.85 -17.89
N LEU A 228 -0.08 4.91 -17.73
CA LEU A 228 -0.22 4.14 -16.49
C LEU A 228 0.97 3.18 -16.25
N ASP A 229 1.50 2.57 -17.32
CA ASP A 229 2.73 1.77 -17.21
C ASP A 229 3.91 2.62 -16.75
N ARG A 230 4.10 3.80 -17.35
CA ARG A 230 5.16 4.73 -16.95
C ARG A 230 5.01 5.20 -15.50
N LEU A 231 3.78 5.44 -15.05
CA LEU A 231 3.52 5.83 -13.66
C LEU A 231 3.96 4.74 -12.66
N VAL A 232 3.59 3.48 -12.91
CA VAL A 232 4.02 2.35 -12.06
C VAL A 232 5.54 2.16 -12.12
N ILE A 233 6.17 2.35 -13.29
CA ILE A 233 7.63 2.31 -13.43
C ILE A 233 8.30 3.40 -12.60
N ARG A 234 7.80 4.63 -12.68
CA ARG A 234 8.32 5.74 -11.88
C ARG A 234 8.13 5.49 -10.39
N GLY A 235 6.99 4.94 -9.98
CA GLY A 235 6.72 4.58 -8.60
C GLY A 235 7.73 3.59 -8.04
N ALA A 236 8.04 2.54 -8.79
CA ALA A 236 9.07 1.56 -8.39
C ALA A 236 10.47 2.19 -8.33
N ASP A 237 10.79 3.07 -9.30
CA ASP A 237 12.07 3.78 -9.30
C ASP A 237 12.25 4.66 -8.06
N LEU A 238 11.21 5.44 -7.72
CA LEU A 238 11.18 6.23 -6.50
C LEU A 238 11.31 5.34 -5.26
N PHE A 239 10.54 4.26 -5.20
CA PHE A 239 10.51 3.37 -4.04
C PHE A 239 11.88 2.77 -3.70
N PHE A 240 12.63 2.32 -4.72
CA PHE A 240 13.90 1.61 -4.51
C PHE A 240 15.15 2.50 -4.64
N ARG A 241 15.06 3.67 -5.30
CA ARG A 241 16.25 4.49 -5.63
C ARG A 241 16.20 5.93 -5.14
N GLU A 242 15.02 6.49 -4.86
CA GLU A 242 14.93 7.87 -4.40
C GLU A 242 15.24 7.97 -2.90
N THR A 243 16.18 8.85 -2.58
CA THR A 243 16.62 9.12 -1.20
C THR A 243 16.03 10.41 -0.66
N PHE A 244 15.29 11.15 -1.48
CA PHE A 244 14.68 12.43 -1.17
C PHE A 244 15.67 13.41 -0.54
N ASN A 245 16.91 13.44 -1.04
CA ASN A 245 18.02 14.23 -0.48
C ASN A 245 18.23 14.01 1.04
N GLY A 246 17.90 12.82 1.53
CA GLY A 246 17.94 12.46 2.94
C GLY A 246 19.26 11.85 3.39
N ASN A 247 19.15 10.94 4.36
CA ASN A 247 20.24 10.22 5.03
C ASN A 247 20.73 8.98 4.26
N GLY A 248 20.23 8.74 3.04
CA GLY A 248 20.61 7.63 2.18
C GLY A 248 19.66 6.43 2.20
N ARG A 249 18.69 6.39 3.12
CA ARG A 249 17.60 5.39 3.07
C ARG A 249 16.73 5.60 1.82
N THR A 250 16.14 4.50 1.34
CA THR A 250 15.02 4.49 0.38
C THR A 250 13.85 3.72 1.00
N CYS A 251 12.67 3.71 0.37
CA CYS A 251 11.57 2.88 0.89
C CYS A 251 11.97 1.39 0.89
N GLY A 252 12.74 0.98 -0.12
CA GLY A 252 13.32 -0.37 -0.23
C GLY A 252 14.30 -0.76 0.88
N THR A 253 14.83 0.18 1.66
CA THR A 253 15.69 -0.15 2.83
C THR A 253 14.92 -0.93 3.90
N CYS A 254 13.66 -0.57 4.15
CA CYS A 254 12.79 -1.26 5.11
C CYS A 254 11.78 -2.19 4.42
N HIS A 255 11.51 -1.99 3.13
CA HIS A 255 10.62 -2.83 2.33
C HIS A 255 11.37 -3.47 1.14
N PRO A 256 12.39 -4.29 1.39
CA PRO A 256 13.17 -4.95 0.35
C PRO A 256 12.30 -5.95 -0.45
N ALA A 257 12.36 -5.89 -1.77
CA ALA A 257 11.58 -6.79 -2.63
C ALA A 257 12.03 -8.26 -2.45
N GLU A 258 13.30 -8.48 -2.15
CA GLU A 258 13.92 -9.79 -1.96
C GLU A 258 13.60 -10.46 -0.62
N ASN A 259 12.87 -9.77 0.26
CA ASN A 259 12.42 -10.27 1.57
C ASN A 259 10.95 -9.88 1.81
N ASN A 260 10.10 -10.13 0.81
CA ASN A 260 8.64 -9.97 0.90
C ASN A 260 8.18 -8.57 1.35
N PHE A 261 8.96 -7.53 1.01
CA PHE A 261 8.72 -6.14 1.39
C PHE A 261 8.64 -5.90 2.91
N THR A 262 9.37 -6.70 3.69
CA THR A 262 9.53 -6.54 5.13
C THR A 262 10.99 -6.85 5.54
N ILE A 263 11.32 -6.61 6.80
CA ILE A 263 12.61 -6.93 7.40
C ILE A 263 12.43 -7.83 8.62
N ASP A 264 13.36 -8.76 8.77
CA ASP A 264 13.46 -9.64 9.91
C ASP A 264 14.93 -9.77 10.34
N PRO A 265 15.22 -10.32 11.53
CA PRO A 265 16.61 -10.45 12.00
C PRO A 265 17.53 -11.27 11.06
N LYS A 266 17.00 -12.26 10.34
CA LYS A 266 17.76 -13.08 9.38
C LYS A 266 18.15 -12.23 8.18
N PHE A 267 17.24 -11.44 7.61
CA PHE A 267 17.54 -10.50 6.52
C PHE A 267 18.53 -9.42 6.96
N ILE A 268 18.27 -8.77 8.10
CA ILE A 268 19.11 -7.68 8.64
C ILE A 268 20.55 -8.15 8.86
N ALA A 269 20.75 -9.39 9.30
CA ALA A 269 22.09 -9.97 9.48
C ALA A 269 22.89 -10.14 8.18
N THR A 270 22.24 -10.11 7.01
CA THR A 270 22.92 -10.18 5.71
C THR A 270 23.42 -8.83 5.18
N LEU A 271 22.93 -7.73 5.75
CA LEU A 271 23.23 -6.38 5.28
C LEU A 271 24.64 -5.93 5.70
N PRO A 272 25.34 -5.16 4.85
CA PRO A 272 26.66 -4.67 5.19
C PRO A 272 26.61 -3.66 6.35
N PRO A 273 27.67 -3.50 7.17
CA PRO A 273 27.65 -2.60 8.32
C PRO A 273 27.37 -1.12 8.00
N ASN A 274 27.60 -0.69 6.76
CA ASN A 274 27.34 0.66 6.27
C ASN A 274 26.02 0.79 5.50
N ASP A 275 25.14 -0.22 5.57
CA ASP A 275 23.81 -0.14 4.98
C ASP A 275 23.01 1.05 5.55
N PRO A 276 22.24 1.80 4.73
CA PRO A 276 21.40 2.89 5.22
C PRO A 276 20.38 2.50 6.30
N LEU A 277 20.01 1.22 6.44
CA LEU A 277 19.21 0.76 7.57
C LEU A 277 19.92 1.07 8.90
N PHE A 278 21.25 0.98 8.94
CA PHE A 278 22.07 1.20 10.14
C PHE A 278 22.54 2.66 10.31
N VAL A 279 21.94 3.62 9.61
CA VAL A 279 22.41 5.02 9.60
C VAL A 279 22.54 5.65 11.00
N ALA A 280 21.72 5.21 11.97
CA ALA A 280 21.82 5.61 13.37
C ALA A 280 23.14 5.19 14.04
N GLU A 281 23.74 4.07 13.62
CA GLU A 281 24.96 3.51 14.20
C GLU A 281 26.21 4.30 13.81
N PHE A 282 26.19 5.02 12.67
CA PHE A 282 27.36 5.71 12.13
C PHE A 282 27.16 7.19 11.79
N THR A 283 25.95 7.74 11.99
CA THR A 283 25.67 9.18 11.80
C THR A 283 25.46 9.86 13.15
N PRO A 284 26.40 10.71 13.64
CA PRO A 284 26.30 11.32 14.96
C PRO A 284 25.02 12.11 15.21
N ALA A 285 24.49 12.80 14.18
CA ALA A 285 23.25 13.57 14.28
C ALA A 285 21.98 12.72 14.45
N LEU A 286 22.08 11.40 14.24
CA LEU A 286 20.99 10.43 14.34
C LEU A 286 21.27 9.34 15.40
N ALA A 287 22.35 9.46 16.17
CA ALA A 287 22.78 8.42 17.10
C ALA A 287 21.84 8.21 18.31
N GLN A 288 20.97 9.18 18.60
CA GLN A 288 20.03 9.13 19.71
C GLN A 288 18.62 9.39 19.18
N HIS A 289 17.63 8.64 19.67
CA HIS A 289 16.19 8.85 19.40
C HIS A 289 15.74 8.79 17.93
N PHE A 290 16.61 8.36 17.00
CA PHE A 290 16.22 8.05 15.63
C PHE A 290 15.82 6.58 15.48
N GLU A 291 16.62 5.66 16.04
CA GLU A 291 16.37 4.21 16.08
C GLU A 291 16.88 3.61 17.39
N LYS A 292 16.55 2.34 17.64
CA LYS A 292 17.11 1.52 18.71
C LYS A 292 17.90 0.36 18.08
N PRO A 293 19.22 0.52 17.83
CA PRO A 293 19.98 -0.45 17.03
C PRO A 293 19.89 -1.89 17.50
N GLU A 294 19.88 -2.13 18.81
CA GLU A 294 19.80 -3.49 19.34
C GLU A 294 18.44 -4.16 19.06
N LEU A 295 17.33 -3.43 19.23
CA LEU A 295 15.98 -3.92 18.92
C LEU A 295 15.79 -4.10 17.40
N MET A 296 16.30 -3.17 16.59
CA MET A 296 16.29 -3.29 15.14
C MET A 296 17.07 -4.54 14.67
N ARG A 297 18.32 -4.71 15.14
CA ARG A 297 19.18 -5.84 14.74
C ARG A 297 18.64 -7.20 15.17
N LYS A 298 18.13 -7.32 16.40
CA LYS A 298 17.78 -8.61 17.01
C LYS A 298 16.32 -8.99 16.83
N VAL A 299 15.42 -8.01 16.66
CA VAL A 299 13.97 -8.21 16.63
C VAL A 299 13.33 -7.69 15.34
N GLY A 300 14.03 -6.85 14.57
CA GLY A 300 13.47 -6.22 13.36
C GLY A 300 12.48 -5.11 13.65
N LEU A 301 12.61 -4.44 14.82
CA LEU A 301 11.76 -3.34 15.22
C LEU A 301 12.35 -1.98 14.83
N ILE A 302 11.51 -1.12 14.27
CA ILE A 302 11.80 0.26 13.87
C ILE A 302 11.11 1.22 14.83
N LEU A 303 11.79 2.31 15.16
CA LEU A 303 11.24 3.36 16.02
C LEU A 303 10.22 4.20 15.25
N GLU A 304 9.02 4.34 15.82
CA GLU A 304 7.91 5.09 15.23
C GLU A 304 7.44 6.25 16.13
N ASN A 305 7.47 7.49 15.62
CA ASN A 305 7.04 8.70 16.37
C ASN A 305 5.60 9.11 16.04
N LEU A 306 4.63 8.20 16.09
CA LEU A 306 3.28 8.39 15.50
C LEU A 306 2.55 9.65 16.00
N ASP A 307 2.79 10.05 17.25
CA ASP A 307 2.13 11.19 17.90
C ASP A 307 2.81 12.54 17.69
N GLY A 308 3.89 12.60 16.90
CA GLY A 308 4.64 13.81 16.61
C GLY A 308 6.09 13.76 17.11
N PHE A 309 6.81 14.87 16.89
CA PHE A 309 8.25 14.98 17.13
C PHE A 309 8.61 15.91 18.30
N ASP A 310 7.63 16.34 19.09
CA ASP A 310 7.81 17.34 20.15
C ASP A 310 8.51 16.80 21.41
N ASP A 311 8.52 15.48 21.60
CA ASP A 311 9.18 14.81 22.73
C ASP A 311 9.77 13.45 22.32
N LEU A 312 10.83 13.47 21.52
CA LEU A 312 11.47 12.26 20.97
C LEU A 312 11.93 11.23 22.02
N PRO A 313 12.41 11.62 23.22
CA PRO A 313 12.78 10.66 24.25
C PRO A 313 11.62 9.85 24.83
N ASN A 314 10.39 10.37 24.82
CA ASN A 314 9.25 9.74 25.51
C ASN A 314 8.06 9.40 24.60
N LYS A 315 7.97 10.01 23.40
CA LYS A 315 6.88 9.78 22.44
C LYS A 315 7.37 8.98 21.23
N PHE A 316 7.48 7.68 21.43
CA PHE A 316 7.76 6.72 20.36
C PHE A 316 7.16 5.35 20.71
N VAL A 317 7.04 4.49 19.71
CA VAL A 317 6.76 3.06 19.84
C VAL A 317 7.76 2.27 18.99
N MET A 318 7.86 0.96 19.20
CA MET A 318 8.69 0.08 18.39
C MET A 318 7.77 -0.83 17.57
N ARG A 319 7.86 -0.75 16.23
CA ARG A 319 7.01 -1.55 15.33
C ARG A 319 7.82 -2.37 14.34
N GLY A 320 7.36 -3.59 14.06
CA GLY A 320 7.81 -4.37 12.92
C GLY A 320 7.41 -3.67 11.62
N VAL A 321 8.06 -4.00 10.51
CA VAL A 321 7.73 -3.39 9.22
C VAL A 321 6.64 -4.21 8.53
N PRO A 322 5.42 -3.70 8.32
CA PRO A 322 4.38 -4.45 7.61
C PRO A 322 4.75 -4.56 6.13
N HIS A 323 4.48 -5.70 5.50
CA HIS A 323 4.66 -5.84 4.06
C HIS A 323 3.70 -4.92 3.28
N ILE A 324 4.04 -4.59 2.03
CA ILE A 324 3.15 -3.82 1.12
C ILE A 324 2.42 -4.69 0.09
N LEU A 325 2.48 -6.02 0.22
CA LEU A 325 1.72 -6.94 -0.62
C LEU A 325 0.21 -6.75 -0.43
N ALA A 326 -0.53 -6.74 -1.55
CA ALA A 326 -1.99 -6.76 -1.58
C ALA A 326 -2.71 -5.56 -0.93
N LEU A 327 -2.07 -4.37 -0.88
CA LEU A 327 -2.68 -3.17 -0.29
C LEU A 327 -4.03 -2.81 -0.92
N ASN A 328 -4.23 -3.05 -2.22
CA ASN A 328 -5.53 -2.80 -2.87
C ASN A 328 -6.71 -3.54 -2.20
N THR A 329 -6.46 -4.65 -1.49
CA THR A 329 -7.52 -5.44 -0.83
C THR A 329 -7.68 -5.14 0.66
N SER A 330 -6.78 -4.36 1.27
CA SER A 330 -6.72 -4.16 2.74
C SER A 330 -6.98 -2.73 3.21
N LEU A 331 -6.97 -1.74 2.31
CA LEU A 331 -7.01 -0.33 2.70
C LEU A 331 -8.40 0.20 3.10
N LYS A 332 -9.51 -0.46 2.74
CA LYS A 332 -10.86 0.13 2.93
C LYS A 332 -11.28 0.10 4.41
N PRO A 333 -11.48 1.25 5.10
CA PRO A 333 -11.80 1.28 6.52
C PRO A 333 -13.24 0.85 6.82
N ALA A 334 -13.43 0.25 8.00
CA ALA A 334 -14.73 0.02 8.60
C ALA A 334 -15.30 1.31 9.18
N THR A 335 -16.60 1.51 9.03
CA THR A 335 -17.30 2.70 9.56
C THR A 335 -17.83 2.49 10.98
N ASN A 336 -17.73 1.27 11.53
CA ASN A 336 -18.43 0.82 12.74
C ASN A 336 -17.57 0.03 13.73
N ASP A 337 -16.23 0.11 13.64
CA ASP A 337 -15.30 -0.58 14.54
C ASP A 337 -14.82 0.28 15.72
N GLY A 338 -15.48 1.43 15.96
CA GLY A 338 -15.14 2.35 17.05
C GLY A 338 -13.96 3.28 16.77
N THR A 339 -13.38 3.21 15.57
CA THR A 339 -12.38 4.17 15.10
C THR A 339 -13.02 5.32 14.32
N THR A 340 -12.28 6.41 14.13
CA THR A 340 -12.75 7.58 13.38
C THR A 340 -12.40 7.47 11.89
N ILE A 341 -13.24 8.05 11.02
CA ILE A 341 -12.88 8.35 9.62
C ILE A 341 -12.86 9.88 9.46
N PRO A 342 -11.78 10.50 8.94
CA PRO A 342 -10.53 9.88 8.50
C PRO A 342 -9.78 9.15 9.63
N PRO A 343 -8.88 8.20 9.30
CA PRO A 343 -8.25 8.01 7.99
C PRO A 343 -9.18 7.43 6.92
N ASN A 344 -9.02 7.89 5.68
CA ASN A 344 -9.76 7.39 4.52
C ASN A 344 -9.29 6.00 4.09
N GLU A 345 -8.06 5.62 4.46
CA GLU A 345 -7.47 4.32 4.18
C GLU A 345 -6.73 3.75 5.39
N ARG A 346 -6.86 2.44 5.61
CA ARG A 346 -6.24 1.68 6.70
C ARG A 346 -4.79 1.38 6.40
N THR A 347 -3.91 2.32 6.72
CA THR A 347 -2.46 2.18 6.50
C THR A 347 -1.71 1.90 7.80
N GLY A 348 -0.68 1.06 7.71
CA GLY A 348 0.15 0.67 8.85
C GLY A 348 -0.57 -0.18 9.90
N TRP A 349 0.16 -0.52 10.96
CA TRP A 349 -0.30 -1.44 12.02
C TRP A 349 -1.47 -0.94 12.84
N SER A 350 -1.61 0.37 13.04
CA SER A 350 -2.75 0.95 13.77
C SER A 350 -3.90 1.31 12.83
N GLY A 351 -3.70 1.33 11.51
CA GLY A 351 -4.72 1.71 10.53
C GLY A 351 -4.89 3.21 10.36
N ASP A 352 -4.12 4.03 11.08
CA ASP A 352 -4.00 5.49 10.98
C ASP A 352 -2.55 5.94 10.84
N GLY A 353 -1.68 5.09 10.29
CA GLY A 353 -0.26 5.42 10.13
C GLY A 353 0.02 6.54 9.12
N ALA A 354 -0.90 6.78 8.18
CA ALA A 354 -0.77 7.88 7.23
C ALA A 354 -1.17 9.23 7.85
N PRO A 355 -0.40 10.31 7.61
CA PRO A 355 -0.77 11.66 8.01
C PRO A 355 -1.95 12.23 7.20
N GLY A 356 -2.44 13.41 7.60
CA GLY A 356 -3.46 14.14 6.85
C GLY A 356 -4.74 13.32 6.69
N SER A 357 -5.27 13.22 5.48
CA SER A 357 -6.52 12.48 5.24
C SER A 357 -6.38 10.97 5.44
N GLY A 358 -5.16 10.47 5.66
CA GLY A 358 -4.88 9.08 5.99
C GLY A 358 -4.87 8.16 4.78
N THR A 359 -4.48 8.67 3.62
CA THR A 359 -4.37 7.89 2.37
C THR A 359 -3.00 7.24 2.22
N LEU A 360 -2.90 6.16 1.44
CA LEU A 360 -1.62 5.56 1.05
C LEU A 360 -0.71 6.60 0.35
N ARG A 361 -1.32 7.54 -0.38
CA ARG A 361 -0.63 8.71 -0.96
C ARG A 361 0.14 9.50 0.09
N GLU A 362 -0.54 9.88 1.16
CA GLU A 362 0.02 10.73 2.21
C GLU A 362 0.97 9.95 3.13
N PHE A 363 0.90 8.62 3.18
CA PHE A 363 1.81 7.78 3.96
C PHE A 363 3.28 8.08 3.65
N ALA A 364 3.62 8.27 2.37
CA ALA A 364 4.99 8.58 1.94
C ALA A 364 5.51 9.91 2.52
N ILE A 365 4.64 10.90 2.76
CA ILE A 365 5.02 12.18 3.39
C ILE A 365 5.52 11.94 4.82
N GLY A 366 4.77 11.13 5.59
CA GLY A 366 5.13 10.77 6.96
C GLY A 366 6.41 9.94 7.01
N ALA A 367 6.53 8.94 6.14
CA ALA A 367 7.69 8.06 6.05
C ALA A 367 8.98 8.83 5.70
N VAL A 368 8.95 9.70 4.68
CA VAL A 368 10.10 10.53 4.30
C VAL A 368 10.49 11.46 5.45
N THR A 369 9.51 12.15 6.06
CA THR A 369 9.76 13.07 7.16
C THR A 369 10.42 12.38 8.36
N GLN A 370 9.96 11.18 8.70
CA GLN A 370 10.47 10.47 9.87
C GLN A 370 11.82 9.79 9.61
N HIS A 371 11.92 9.04 8.51
CA HIS A 371 12.95 8.01 8.30
C HIS A 371 14.10 8.46 7.40
N PHE A 372 13.91 9.50 6.58
CA PHE A 372 14.93 9.94 5.62
C PHE A 372 15.75 11.12 6.14
N THR A 373 15.41 11.63 7.33
CA THR A 373 16.01 12.83 7.89
C THR A 373 17.50 12.69 8.18
N ARG A 374 18.29 13.73 7.85
CA ARG A 374 19.72 13.82 8.18
C ARG A 374 20.00 14.21 9.64
N THR A 375 19.08 14.94 10.26
CA THR A 375 19.12 15.31 11.69
C THR A 375 17.75 15.15 12.32
N LEU A 376 17.65 15.13 13.65
CA LEU A 376 16.36 15.03 14.34
C LEU A 376 15.47 16.28 14.22
N ASN A 377 15.99 17.38 13.65
CA ASN A 377 15.20 18.59 13.38
C ASN A 377 14.12 18.37 12.32
N ARG A 378 14.33 17.38 11.43
CA ARG A 378 13.36 16.96 10.40
C ARG A 378 12.82 18.12 9.56
N THR A 379 13.70 19.02 9.16
CA THR A 379 13.35 20.22 8.41
C THR A 379 13.35 19.95 6.90
N PRO A 380 12.19 20.06 6.21
CA PRO A 380 12.14 19.98 4.76
C PRO A 380 13.07 20.99 4.08
N GLY A 381 13.73 20.58 3.00
CA GLY A 381 14.74 21.36 2.26
C GLY A 381 16.13 21.39 2.92
N VAL A 382 16.27 20.91 4.16
CA VAL A 382 17.54 20.84 4.89
C VAL A 382 17.94 19.39 5.15
N ASP A 383 17.06 18.67 5.84
CA ASP A 383 17.31 17.29 6.26
C ASP A 383 16.85 16.25 5.23
N PHE A 384 15.86 16.61 4.41
CA PHE A 384 15.28 15.84 3.31
C PHE A 384 14.47 16.78 2.41
N ARG A 385 14.09 16.36 1.21
CA ARG A 385 13.13 17.02 0.33
C ARG A 385 11.78 16.32 0.47
N LEU A 386 10.69 17.08 0.57
CA LEU A 386 9.35 16.48 0.49
C LEU A 386 9.08 15.95 -0.93
N PRO A 387 8.37 14.81 -1.09
CA PRO A 387 7.94 14.35 -2.41
C PRO A 387 7.09 15.39 -3.15
N THR A 388 7.09 15.39 -4.48
CA THR A 388 6.13 16.15 -5.30
C THR A 388 4.79 15.43 -5.41
N ASP A 389 3.73 16.11 -5.85
CA ASP A 389 2.43 15.47 -6.08
C ASP A 389 2.50 14.31 -7.09
N GLU A 390 3.30 14.44 -8.16
CA GLU A 390 3.49 13.37 -9.13
C GLU A 390 4.28 12.19 -8.56
N GLU A 391 5.26 12.45 -7.70
CA GLU A 391 6.02 11.40 -7.02
C GLU A 391 5.12 10.61 -6.06
N LEU A 392 4.23 11.29 -5.34
CA LEU A 392 3.23 10.63 -4.48
C LEU A 392 2.23 9.81 -5.31
N ASP A 393 1.75 10.34 -6.44
CA ASP A 393 0.84 9.62 -7.34
C ASP A 393 1.52 8.35 -7.90
N ALA A 394 2.80 8.45 -8.26
CA ALA A 394 3.58 7.33 -8.77
C ALA A 394 3.86 6.27 -7.69
N LEU A 395 4.27 6.70 -6.50
CA LEU A 395 4.49 5.81 -5.35
C LEU A 395 3.22 5.04 -4.99
N GLU A 396 2.06 5.70 -4.93
CA GLU A 396 0.79 5.01 -4.64
C GLU A 396 0.43 4.02 -5.76
N ALA A 397 0.56 4.42 -7.03
CA ALA A 397 0.27 3.56 -8.17
C ALA A 397 1.11 2.28 -8.19
N PHE A 398 2.38 2.35 -7.77
CA PHE A 398 3.21 1.17 -7.57
C PHE A 398 2.74 0.36 -6.37
N GLN A 399 2.78 0.93 -5.16
CA GLN A 399 2.54 0.22 -3.90
C GLN A 399 1.16 -0.45 -3.84
N ARG A 400 0.10 0.24 -4.30
CA ARG A 400 -1.28 -0.28 -4.25
C ARG A 400 -1.42 -1.60 -5.03
N PHE A 401 -0.63 -1.79 -6.09
CA PHE A 401 -0.76 -2.92 -7.01
C PHE A 401 0.44 -3.87 -7.02
N VAL A 402 1.19 -3.91 -5.91
CA VAL A 402 2.15 -4.98 -5.58
C VAL A 402 1.40 -6.19 -5.02
N GLY A 403 1.78 -7.40 -5.45
CA GLY A 403 1.14 -8.65 -5.01
C GLY A 403 -0.22 -8.90 -5.67
N ARG A 404 -1.10 -9.66 -5.00
CA ARG A 404 -2.45 -10.01 -5.51
C ARG A 404 -3.42 -8.82 -5.51
N ASP A 405 -4.47 -8.91 -6.35
CA ASP A 405 -5.54 -7.90 -6.46
C ASP A 405 -6.88 -8.35 -5.84
N ARG A 406 -6.93 -9.55 -5.29
CA ARG A 406 -8.13 -10.16 -4.69
C ARG A 406 -7.73 -11.22 -3.67
N ASP A 407 -8.53 -11.35 -2.62
CA ASP A 407 -8.43 -12.47 -1.68
C ASP A 407 -8.90 -13.79 -2.34
N PRO A 408 -8.36 -14.96 -1.93
CA PRO A 408 -8.83 -16.26 -2.40
C PRO A 408 -10.26 -16.53 -1.91
N ASP A 409 -11.02 -17.37 -2.61
CA ASP A 409 -12.29 -17.88 -2.07
C ASP A 409 -12.03 -19.19 -1.31
N LEU A 410 -11.97 -19.10 0.03
CA LEU A 410 -11.69 -20.26 0.88
C LEU A 410 -12.84 -21.28 0.90
N ALA A 411 -14.06 -20.88 0.54
CA ALA A 411 -15.19 -21.81 0.46
C ALA A 411 -15.02 -22.77 -0.72
N THR A 412 -14.49 -22.30 -1.84
CA THR A 412 -14.29 -23.11 -3.05
C THR A 412 -12.88 -23.69 -3.16
N LEU A 413 -11.87 -23.14 -2.47
CA LEU A 413 -10.50 -23.65 -2.48
C LEU A 413 -10.40 -25.07 -1.90
N ARG A 414 -10.09 -26.07 -2.73
CA ARG A 414 -9.93 -27.48 -2.31
C ARG A 414 -8.46 -27.82 -2.09
N LEU A 415 -8.03 -27.85 -0.84
CA LEU A 415 -6.65 -28.20 -0.48
C LEU A 415 -6.42 -29.72 -0.52
N LYS A 416 -5.21 -30.15 -0.89
CA LYS A 416 -4.69 -31.50 -0.63
C LYS A 416 -4.05 -31.54 0.76
N GLY A 417 -3.71 -32.74 1.24
CA GLY A 417 -3.17 -32.94 2.60
C GLY A 417 -4.29 -32.98 3.65
N ALA A 418 -4.20 -33.90 4.61
CA ALA A 418 -5.22 -34.00 5.67
C ALA A 418 -5.13 -32.84 6.67
N GLU A 419 -3.91 -32.46 7.02
CA GLU A 419 -3.64 -31.43 8.02
C GLU A 419 -4.05 -30.03 7.54
N ALA A 420 -3.61 -29.59 6.35
CA ALA A 420 -4.00 -28.29 5.80
C ALA A 420 -5.51 -28.18 5.55
N ARG A 421 -6.18 -29.25 5.11
CA ARG A 421 -7.66 -29.29 5.02
C ARG A 421 -8.31 -29.09 6.38
N ARG A 422 -7.81 -29.80 7.40
CA ARG A 422 -8.33 -29.67 8.77
C ARG A 422 -8.11 -28.26 9.31
N GLY A 423 -6.96 -27.66 9.04
CA GLY A 423 -6.66 -26.27 9.37
C GLY A 423 -7.65 -25.28 8.75
N LYS A 424 -7.92 -25.43 7.45
CA LYS A 424 -8.92 -24.61 6.75
C LYS A 424 -10.31 -24.73 7.36
N GLU A 425 -10.74 -25.96 7.69
CA GLU A 425 -12.03 -26.18 8.36
C GLU A 425 -12.11 -25.45 9.71
N ILE A 426 -11.07 -25.57 10.55
CA ILE A 426 -11.03 -24.89 11.85
C ILE A 426 -11.02 -23.37 11.67
N PHE A 427 -10.23 -22.86 10.73
CA PHE A 427 -10.13 -21.43 10.40
C PHE A 427 -11.49 -20.82 10.03
N LEU A 428 -12.26 -21.53 9.20
CA LEU A 428 -13.58 -21.10 8.71
C LEU A 428 -14.71 -21.29 9.73
N THR A 429 -14.54 -22.21 10.69
CA THR A 429 -15.58 -22.51 11.67
C THR A 429 -15.68 -21.40 12.72
N SER A 430 -16.84 -20.73 12.76
CA SER A 430 -17.11 -19.55 13.60
C SER A 430 -17.73 -19.85 14.97
N ASP A 431 -18.22 -21.07 15.21
CA ASP A 431 -18.99 -21.42 16.41
C ASP A 431 -18.60 -22.81 16.93
N THR A 432 -18.44 -22.95 18.25
CA THR A 432 -18.07 -24.23 18.88
C THR A 432 -19.22 -25.22 19.04
N GLN A 433 -20.43 -24.82 18.69
CA GLN A 433 -21.67 -25.59 18.80
C GLN A 433 -21.83 -26.20 20.19
N ARG A 434 -21.94 -25.34 21.21
CA ARG A 434 -22.01 -25.74 22.63
C ARG A 434 -20.82 -26.61 23.06
N GLY A 435 -19.63 -26.33 22.51
CA GLY A 435 -18.38 -27.02 22.84
C GLY A 435 -18.18 -28.38 22.16
N THR A 436 -18.95 -28.70 21.12
CA THR A 436 -18.85 -30.00 20.40
C THR A 436 -18.01 -29.93 19.12
N VAL A 437 -17.74 -28.74 18.60
CA VAL A 437 -16.98 -28.50 17.37
C VAL A 437 -15.78 -27.61 17.67
N ALA A 438 -14.61 -27.99 17.15
CA ALA A 438 -13.42 -27.14 17.19
C ALA A 438 -13.60 -25.96 16.22
N ALA A 439 -13.48 -24.73 16.74
CA ALA A 439 -13.71 -23.51 16.00
C ALA A 439 -12.58 -22.50 16.24
N GLY A 440 -11.84 -22.18 15.18
CA GLY A 440 -10.76 -21.19 15.23
C GLY A 440 -11.28 -19.76 15.11
N LYS A 441 -12.48 -19.56 14.53
CA LYS A 441 -13.13 -18.24 14.37
C LYS A 441 -12.32 -17.21 13.58
N CYS A 442 -11.22 -17.61 12.96
CA CYS A 442 -10.25 -16.73 12.31
C CYS A 442 -10.90 -15.93 11.17
N ASN A 443 -11.79 -16.58 10.41
CA ASN A 443 -12.50 -15.95 9.28
C ASN A 443 -13.42 -14.78 9.69
N ILE A 444 -13.74 -14.62 10.97
CA ILE A 444 -14.54 -13.48 11.46
C ILE A 444 -13.77 -12.17 11.27
N CYS A 445 -12.48 -12.17 11.60
CA CYS A 445 -11.62 -10.99 11.45
C CYS A 445 -10.82 -11.03 10.14
N HIS A 446 -10.46 -12.23 9.66
CA HIS A 446 -9.67 -12.47 8.45
C HIS A 446 -10.50 -13.21 7.39
N ALA A 447 -11.56 -12.58 6.92
CA ALA A 447 -12.44 -13.15 5.89
C ALA A 447 -11.62 -13.55 4.68
N ASN A 448 -11.76 -14.82 4.26
CA ASN A 448 -10.99 -15.39 3.16
C ASN A 448 -9.47 -15.32 3.35
N ALA A 449 -8.99 -15.30 4.60
CA ALA A 449 -7.59 -15.02 4.97
C ALA A 449 -7.10 -13.64 4.51
N GLY A 450 -8.00 -12.75 4.11
CA GLY A 450 -7.71 -11.35 3.82
C GLY A 450 -7.65 -10.50 5.08
N ALA A 451 -7.62 -9.19 4.85
CA ALA A 451 -7.57 -8.16 5.89
C ALA A 451 -8.97 -7.64 6.27
N THR A 452 -10.04 -8.30 5.82
CA THR A 452 -11.43 -7.83 5.93
C THR A 452 -12.24 -8.68 6.89
N THR A 453 -13.25 -8.10 7.53
CA THR A 453 -14.12 -8.85 8.45
C THR A 453 -15.28 -9.56 7.74
N SER A 454 -15.67 -10.74 8.22
CA SER A 454 -16.90 -11.41 7.77
C SER A 454 -18.14 -11.01 8.58
N LEU A 455 -18.02 -10.08 9.54
CA LEU A 455 -19.15 -9.57 10.32
C LEU A 455 -20.17 -8.81 9.46
N THR A 456 -19.74 -8.34 8.29
CA THR A 456 -20.60 -7.73 7.27
C THR A 456 -20.28 -8.33 5.89
N PRO A 457 -21.27 -8.56 5.01
CA PRO A 457 -21.01 -9.06 3.66
C PRO A 457 -20.12 -8.10 2.85
N GLY A 458 -19.02 -8.61 2.28
CA GLY A 458 -18.01 -7.79 1.61
C GLY A 458 -17.29 -6.82 2.57
N GLY A 459 -17.15 -7.24 3.83
CA GLY A 459 -16.81 -6.38 4.95
C GLY A 459 -15.51 -5.59 4.75
N PRO A 460 -15.41 -4.40 5.35
CA PRO A 460 -14.22 -3.59 5.30
C PRO A 460 -13.10 -4.12 6.21
N ASN A 461 -11.93 -3.50 6.14
CA ASN A 461 -10.85 -3.72 7.07
C ASN A 461 -11.15 -3.02 8.42
N SER A 462 -11.02 -3.77 9.51
CA SER A 462 -11.38 -3.34 10.87
C SER A 462 -10.19 -3.43 11.81
N ASN A 463 -10.23 -2.61 12.85
CA ASN A 463 -9.30 -2.68 13.95
C ASN A 463 -9.81 -3.57 15.09
N PHE A 464 -8.90 -4.27 15.77
CA PHE A 464 -9.21 -5.14 16.89
C PHE A 464 -8.19 -5.00 18.03
N ALA A 465 -8.64 -5.21 19.26
CA ALA A 465 -7.77 -5.27 20.45
C ALA A 465 -7.57 -6.73 20.85
N THR A 466 -6.54 -7.36 20.29
CA THR A 466 -6.22 -8.78 20.51
C THR A 466 -5.46 -9.03 21.81
N GLY A 467 -4.97 -7.98 22.46
CA GLY A 467 -4.21 -8.06 23.70
C GLY A 467 -2.79 -8.57 23.56
N ILE A 468 -2.21 -8.49 22.36
CA ILE A 468 -0.79 -8.85 22.13
C ILE A 468 0.17 -8.03 23.01
N GLU A 469 -0.17 -6.76 23.27
CA GLU A 469 0.57 -5.87 24.18
C GLU A 469 0.50 -6.27 25.66
N GLN A 470 -0.25 -7.32 26.00
CA GLN A 470 -0.27 -7.88 27.36
C GLN A 470 0.58 -9.15 27.49
N LEU A 471 1.29 -9.56 26.44
CA LEU A 471 2.33 -10.57 26.58
C LEU A 471 3.44 -10.03 27.49
N VAL A 472 3.97 -10.92 28.32
CA VAL A 472 5.12 -10.67 29.17
C VAL A 472 6.34 -11.37 28.58
N ASP A 473 7.53 -10.90 28.94
CA ASP A 473 8.81 -11.49 28.51
C ASP A 473 8.92 -11.61 26.97
N THR A 474 8.44 -10.60 26.24
CA THR A 474 8.61 -10.55 24.78
C THR A 474 10.11 -10.43 24.43
N PRO A 475 10.55 -10.86 23.24
CA PRO A 475 11.95 -10.71 22.84
C PRO A 475 12.48 -9.28 22.98
N ALA A 476 11.66 -8.28 22.64
CA ALA A 476 12.03 -6.87 22.77
C ALA A 476 12.21 -6.44 24.24
N ASP A 477 11.30 -6.84 25.14
CA ASP A 477 11.38 -6.49 26.56
C ASP A 477 12.58 -7.16 27.25
N LEU A 478 12.88 -8.39 26.88
CA LEU A 478 14.04 -9.13 27.39
C LEU A 478 15.37 -8.53 26.92
N ILE A 479 15.39 -7.83 25.79
CA ILE A 479 16.56 -7.15 25.26
C ILE A 479 16.71 -5.76 25.89
N ASP A 480 15.69 -4.92 25.78
CA ASP A 480 15.69 -3.55 26.28
C ASP A 480 14.27 -3.00 26.49
N ALA A 481 13.62 -3.42 27.59
CA ALA A 481 12.31 -2.92 27.99
C ALA A 481 12.24 -1.39 28.14
N ALA A 482 13.34 -0.72 28.50
CA ALA A 482 13.35 0.75 28.64
C ALA A 482 13.24 1.46 27.28
N SER A 483 13.63 0.78 26.20
CA SER A 483 13.50 1.24 24.83
C SER A 483 12.31 0.63 24.08
N ASN A 484 11.41 -0.09 24.76
CA ASN A 484 10.22 -0.70 24.18
C ASN A 484 8.94 -0.24 24.92
N PRO A 485 8.53 1.03 24.78
CA PRO A 485 7.32 1.52 25.42
C PRO A 485 6.07 0.84 24.84
N PRO A 486 4.99 0.65 25.62
CA PRO A 486 3.75 0.05 25.14
C PRO A 486 3.11 0.83 23.99
N ASP A 487 2.50 0.12 23.05
CA ASP A 487 1.82 0.69 21.88
C ASP A 487 0.30 0.62 22.05
N GLY A 488 -0.36 1.79 22.06
CA GLY A 488 -1.81 1.86 22.19
C GLY A 488 -2.56 1.77 20.85
N GLY A 489 -1.87 1.60 19.72
CA GLY A 489 -2.50 1.37 18.43
C GLY A 489 -3.14 2.63 17.83
N PHE A 490 -4.43 2.56 17.48
CA PHE A 490 -5.13 3.64 16.76
C PHE A 490 -5.40 4.86 17.63
N GLY A 491 -5.08 6.04 17.10
CA GLY A 491 -5.31 7.35 17.70
C GLY A 491 -4.09 7.89 18.44
N THR A 492 -4.01 9.22 18.54
CA THR A 492 -2.82 9.91 19.07
C THR A 492 -2.95 10.37 20.52
N THR A 493 -3.84 9.73 21.26
CA THR A 493 -4.18 10.13 22.64
C THR A 493 -4.20 8.92 23.52
N GLN A 494 -3.57 9.03 24.69
CA GLN A 494 -3.69 8.00 25.71
C GLN A 494 -5.16 7.88 26.15
N VAL A 495 -5.71 6.68 26.01
CA VAL A 495 -7.04 6.32 26.51
C VAL A 495 -6.91 5.73 27.92
N PRO A 496 -7.74 6.14 28.90
CA PRO A 496 -7.67 5.56 30.24
C PRO A 496 -7.79 4.03 30.23
N GLY A 497 -6.83 3.35 30.87
CA GLY A 497 -6.79 1.89 30.93
C GLY A 497 -6.12 1.19 29.75
N VAL A 498 -5.67 1.95 28.73
CA VAL A 498 -4.85 1.45 27.62
C VAL A 498 -3.41 1.90 27.82
N PRO A 499 -2.42 0.97 27.83
CA PRO A 499 -1.01 1.32 27.79
C PRO A 499 -0.65 2.06 26.48
N GLY A 500 0.19 3.09 26.56
CA GLY A 500 0.62 3.85 25.38
C GLY A 500 -0.43 4.83 24.82
N PHE A 501 -0.13 5.42 23.66
CA PHE A 501 -1.05 6.31 22.94
C PHE A 501 -1.92 5.51 21.99
N GLY A 502 -3.23 5.76 22.03
CA GLY A 502 -4.24 5.09 21.21
C GLY A 502 -5.31 4.38 22.04
N ASN A 503 -6.24 3.74 21.34
CA ASN A 503 -7.44 3.11 21.90
C ASN A 503 -7.31 1.58 22.14
N GLY A 504 -6.11 1.04 21.99
CA GLY A 504 -5.75 -0.36 22.18
C GLY A 504 -6.02 -1.25 20.96
N THR A 505 -6.49 -0.69 19.85
CA THR A 505 -6.86 -1.45 18.66
C THR A 505 -5.85 -1.31 17.53
N PHE A 506 -5.64 -2.39 16.80
CA PHE A 506 -4.72 -2.47 15.67
C PHE A 506 -5.42 -2.96 14.42
N ASN A 507 -4.93 -2.50 13.27
CA ASN A 507 -5.37 -2.90 11.94
C ASN A 507 -5.13 -4.40 11.70
N THR A 508 -6.10 -5.04 11.06
CA THR A 508 -6.03 -6.46 10.68
C THR A 508 -5.15 -6.65 9.44
N PRO A 509 -4.01 -7.36 9.51
CA PRO A 509 -3.21 -7.68 8.33
C PRO A 509 -3.84 -8.83 7.51
N PRO A 510 -3.54 -8.92 6.20
CA PRO A 510 -3.86 -10.12 5.43
C PRO A 510 -3.00 -11.31 5.91
N LEU A 511 -3.53 -12.53 5.74
CA LEU A 511 -2.86 -13.78 6.15
C LEU A 511 -2.44 -14.67 4.98
N VAL A 512 -2.76 -14.29 3.74
CA VAL A 512 -2.39 -15.07 2.54
C VAL A 512 -0.87 -15.22 2.43
N GLU A 513 -0.14 -14.15 2.75
CA GLU A 513 1.33 -14.04 2.68
C GLU A 513 2.01 -14.19 4.06
N ALA A 514 1.30 -14.69 5.09
CA ALA A 514 1.80 -14.57 6.46
C ALA A 514 2.99 -15.48 6.80
N ALA A 515 3.15 -16.63 6.14
CA ALA A 515 4.12 -17.65 6.57
C ALA A 515 5.58 -17.29 6.27
N ASP A 516 5.84 -16.32 5.40
CA ASP A 516 7.16 -15.81 5.02
C ASP A 516 7.35 -14.30 5.27
N THR A 517 6.43 -13.68 6.03
CA THR A 517 6.47 -12.27 6.43
C THR A 517 6.56 -12.07 7.95
N GLY A 518 6.93 -13.13 8.68
CA GLY A 518 7.25 -13.04 10.10
C GLY A 518 8.50 -12.17 10.37
N PRO A 519 8.76 -11.75 11.62
CA PRO A 519 8.01 -12.08 12.83
C PRO A 519 6.60 -11.46 12.88
N PHE A 520 5.79 -11.90 13.84
CA PHE A 520 4.35 -11.67 13.84
C PHE A 520 3.90 -10.58 14.82
N PHE A 521 2.75 -10.00 14.50
CA PHE A 521 2.14 -8.83 15.14
C PHE A 521 2.92 -7.54 14.92
N HIS A 522 2.34 -6.42 15.34
CA HIS A 522 2.95 -5.10 15.12
C HIS A 522 4.27 -4.90 15.86
N ASN A 523 4.57 -5.73 16.86
CA ASN A 523 5.72 -5.63 17.76
C ASN A 523 6.69 -6.82 17.62
N ASN A 524 6.55 -7.65 16.57
CA ASN A 524 7.41 -8.81 16.31
C ASN A 524 7.56 -9.77 17.50
N ALA A 525 6.55 -9.85 18.37
CA ALA A 525 6.63 -10.59 19.62
C ALA A 525 6.82 -12.11 19.43
N LEU A 526 6.39 -12.66 18.30
CA LEU A 526 6.42 -14.10 18.01
C LEU A 526 7.13 -14.37 16.68
N ALA A 527 8.01 -15.36 16.64
CA ALA A 527 8.89 -15.58 15.49
C ALA A 527 8.27 -16.53 14.45
N ARG A 528 7.41 -17.47 14.89
CA ARG A 528 6.84 -18.51 14.04
C ARG A 528 5.33 -18.41 13.90
N ILE A 529 4.82 -18.83 12.75
CA ILE A 529 3.38 -18.78 12.47
C ILE A 529 2.57 -19.69 13.41
N GLU A 530 3.16 -20.81 13.86
CA GLU A 530 2.57 -21.68 14.88
C GLU A 530 2.42 -20.96 16.23
N GLU A 531 3.38 -20.11 16.60
CA GLU A 531 3.34 -19.30 17.82
C GLU A 531 2.28 -18.20 17.69
N ALA A 532 2.18 -17.57 16.51
CA ALA A 532 1.14 -16.58 16.20
C ALA A 532 -0.29 -17.17 16.25
N VAL A 533 -0.50 -18.38 15.72
CA VAL A 533 -1.77 -19.09 15.88
C VAL A 533 -1.99 -19.48 17.34
N GLY A 534 -0.95 -19.95 18.02
CA GLY A 534 -0.99 -20.36 19.42
C GLY A 534 -1.33 -19.20 20.38
N PHE A 535 -0.95 -17.96 20.05
CA PHE A 535 -1.27 -16.77 20.84
C PHE A 535 -2.76 -16.62 21.12
N PHE A 536 -3.63 -17.00 20.19
CA PHE A 536 -5.07 -16.88 20.35
C PHE A 536 -5.67 -17.85 21.39
N ASN A 537 -4.88 -18.79 21.92
CA ASN A 537 -5.24 -19.60 23.09
C ASN A 537 -4.80 -18.96 24.42
N SER A 538 -4.05 -17.85 24.39
CA SER A 538 -3.47 -17.25 25.59
C SER A 538 -4.53 -16.57 26.46
N THR A 539 -4.21 -16.43 27.75
CA THR A 539 -4.99 -15.62 28.67
C THR A 539 -5.02 -14.15 28.26
N ALA A 540 -3.95 -13.64 27.65
CA ALA A 540 -3.88 -12.27 27.14
C ALA A 540 -4.98 -12.02 26.08
N PHE A 541 -5.10 -12.92 25.10
CA PHE A 541 -6.18 -12.84 24.11
C PHE A 541 -7.56 -13.07 24.74
N ALA A 542 -7.73 -14.12 25.55
CA ALA A 542 -9.04 -14.46 26.14
C ALA A 542 -9.64 -13.31 26.97
N ASN A 543 -8.80 -12.53 27.64
CA ASN A 543 -9.21 -11.37 28.45
C ASN A 543 -9.29 -10.07 27.65
N SER A 544 -8.88 -10.07 26.38
CA SER A 544 -8.93 -8.87 25.53
C SER A 544 -10.37 -8.53 25.10
N PRO A 545 -10.63 -7.28 24.66
CA PRO A 545 -11.93 -6.92 24.09
C PRO A 545 -12.33 -7.83 22.90
N SER A 546 -11.37 -8.22 22.06
CA SER A 546 -11.65 -9.13 20.95
C SER A 546 -11.90 -10.57 21.41
N GLY A 547 -11.15 -11.10 22.38
CA GLY A 547 -11.40 -12.45 22.91
C GLY A 547 -12.76 -12.56 23.60
N THR A 548 -13.11 -11.57 24.42
CA THR A 548 -14.43 -11.49 25.08
C THR A 548 -15.58 -11.34 24.09
N PHE A 549 -15.40 -10.52 23.03
CA PHE A 549 -16.37 -10.43 21.94
C PHE A 549 -16.59 -11.78 21.25
N LEU A 550 -15.51 -12.49 20.87
CA LEU A 550 -15.63 -13.80 20.23
C LEU A 550 -16.31 -14.83 21.13
N ALA A 551 -16.04 -14.81 22.44
CA ALA A 551 -16.74 -15.68 23.38
C ALA A 551 -18.24 -15.33 23.50
N SER A 552 -18.61 -14.05 23.40
CA SER A 552 -20.01 -13.60 23.52
C SER A 552 -20.90 -14.02 22.37
N ILE A 553 -20.33 -14.20 21.16
CA ILE A 553 -21.05 -14.62 19.96
C ILE A 553 -20.94 -16.13 19.69
N ASP A 554 -20.22 -16.85 20.55
CA ASP A 554 -20.01 -18.30 20.45
C ASP A 554 -21.07 -19.05 21.26
N SER A 555 -21.80 -19.97 20.64
CA SER A 555 -22.85 -20.73 21.33
C SER A 555 -22.35 -21.57 22.52
N GLY A 556 -21.05 -21.88 22.57
CA GLY A 556 -20.40 -22.52 23.71
C GLY A 556 -19.84 -21.56 24.76
N GLY A 557 -19.78 -20.25 24.49
CA GLY A 557 -19.14 -19.28 25.38
C GLY A 557 -17.63 -19.48 25.56
N ILE A 558 -16.97 -20.17 24.63
CA ILE A 558 -15.59 -20.64 24.77
C ILE A 558 -14.58 -19.63 24.20
N GLY A 559 -14.94 -18.91 23.14
CA GLY A 559 -14.00 -18.09 22.38
C GLY A 559 -13.10 -18.97 21.51
N ILE A 560 -11.81 -18.63 21.38
CA ILE A 560 -10.83 -19.50 20.70
C ILE A 560 -10.20 -20.44 21.73
N ARG A 561 -10.27 -21.74 21.46
CA ARG A 561 -9.61 -22.78 22.26
C ARG A 561 -9.26 -23.95 21.37
N LEU A 562 -8.01 -23.99 20.92
CA LEU A 562 -7.46 -24.98 20.02
C LEU A 562 -6.47 -25.88 20.76
N GLU A 563 -6.58 -27.18 20.57
CA GLU A 563 -5.54 -28.12 21.01
C GLU A 563 -4.24 -27.90 20.21
N ALA A 564 -3.10 -28.38 20.73
CA ALA A 564 -1.81 -28.20 20.07
C ALA A 564 -1.80 -28.70 18.61
N THR A 565 -2.43 -29.84 18.34
CA THR A 565 -2.56 -30.39 16.97
C THR A 565 -3.48 -29.55 16.08
N GLN A 566 -4.45 -28.85 16.65
CA GLN A 566 -5.35 -27.94 15.93
C GLN A 566 -4.64 -26.63 15.59
N VAL A 567 -3.77 -26.12 16.48
CA VAL A 567 -2.86 -25.00 16.21
C VAL A 567 -1.95 -25.34 15.03
N GLN A 568 -1.30 -26.52 15.05
CA GLN A 568 -0.46 -26.98 13.95
C GLN A 568 -1.24 -27.10 12.64
N ALA A 569 -2.47 -27.63 12.67
CA ALA A 569 -3.31 -27.74 11.48
C ALA A 569 -3.63 -26.37 10.87
N VAL A 570 -4.01 -25.37 11.68
CA VAL A 570 -4.27 -24.00 11.19
C VAL A 570 -2.99 -23.36 10.64
N ALA A 571 -1.86 -23.54 11.31
CA ALA A 571 -0.57 -23.06 10.81
C ALA A 571 -0.20 -23.71 9.47
N ALA A 572 -0.41 -25.02 9.32
CA ALA A 572 -0.19 -25.75 8.07
C ALA A 572 -1.11 -25.25 6.95
N PHE A 573 -2.36 -24.90 7.25
CA PHE A 573 -3.24 -24.25 6.29
C PHE A 573 -2.66 -22.92 5.78
N LEU A 574 -2.22 -22.04 6.68
CA LEU A 574 -1.65 -20.74 6.29
C LEU A 574 -0.35 -20.90 5.50
N ARG A 575 0.51 -21.86 5.86
CA ARG A 575 1.72 -22.22 5.10
C ARG A 575 1.40 -22.67 3.67
N VAL A 576 0.41 -23.57 3.51
CA VAL A 576 -0.01 -24.02 2.17
C VAL A 576 -0.63 -22.87 1.36
N LEU A 577 -1.37 -21.98 2.02
CA LEU A 577 -1.95 -20.80 1.36
C LEU A 577 -0.86 -19.85 0.84
N ASN A 578 0.14 -19.55 1.66
CA ASN A 578 1.30 -18.75 1.27
C ASN A 578 2.10 -19.41 0.14
N ALA A 579 2.35 -20.72 0.21
CA ALA A 579 3.01 -21.45 -0.86
C ALA A 579 2.26 -21.33 -2.20
N LEU A 580 0.93 -21.38 -2.17
CA LEU A 580 0.10 -21.19 -3.37
C LEU A 580 0.23 -19.78 -3.94
N GLU A 581 0.29 -18.75 -3.08
CA GLU A 581 0.46 -17.36 -3.51
C GLU A 581 1.85 -17.12 -4.08
N ASN A 582 2.92 -17.62 -3.47
CA ASN A 582 4.28 -17.49 -4.00
C ASN A 582 4.45 -18.24 -5.33
N ILE A 583 3.82 -19.42 -5.50
CA ILE A 583 3.77 -20.10 -6.80
C ILE A 583 3.05 -19.22 -7.85
N ARG A 584 1.93 -18.58 -7.48
CA ARG A 584 1.19 -17.66 -8.38
C ARG A 584 2.05 -16.46 -8.76
N ALA A 585 2.70 -15.81 -7.79
CA ALA A 585 3.55 -14.64 -7.99
C ALA A 585 4.77 -14.96 -8.88
N THR A 586 5.48 -16.05 -8.60
CA THR A 586 6.63 -16.50 -9.40
C THR A 586 6.24 -16.90 -10.82
N THR A 587 5.09 -17.55 -10.99
CA THR A 587 4.52 -17.84 -12.32
C THR A 587 4.24 -16.53 -13.08
N GLU A 588 3.67 -15.52 -12.43
CA GLU A 588 3.40 -14.21 -13.05
C GLU A 588 4.71 -13.55 -13.51
N ILE A 589 5.73 -13.47 -12.64
CA ILE A 589 7.05 -12.92 -12.98
C ILE A 589 7.68 -13.67 -14.16
N GLN A 590 7.73 -15.00 -14.10
CA GLN A 590 8.36 -15.81 -15.14
C GLN A 590 7.66 -15.71 -16.49
N ASN A 591 6.33 -15.59 -16.51
CA ASN A 591 5.59 -15.32 -17.74
C ASN A 591 5.99 -13.96 -18.35
N PHE A 592 6.20 -12.91 -17.54
CA PHE A 592 6.71 -11.64 -18.06
C PHE A 592 8.12 -11.78 -18.65
N VAL A 593 9.01 -12.56 -18.02
CA VAL A 593 10.40 -12.76 -18.50
C VAL A 593 10.46 -13.39 -19.89
N LEU A 594 9.44 -14.15 -20.31
CA LEU A 594 9.38 -14.71 -21.66
C LEU A 594 9.41 -13.62 -22.75
N ASP A 595 8.85 -12.46 -22.45
CA ASP A 595 8.76 -11.31 -23.37
C ASP A 595 9.93 -10.33 -23.24
N VAL A 596 10.71 -10.41 -22.15
CA VAL A 596 11.87 -9.54 -21.90
C VAL A 596 13.01 -9.83 -22.88
N ARG A 597 13.51 -8.78 -23.54
CA ARG A 597 14.61 -8.90 -24.51
C ARG A 597 15.99 -8.80 -23.86
N ARG A 598 16.17 -7.81 -22.97
CA ARG A 598 17.44 -7.54 -22.28
C ARG A 598 17.76 -8.63 -21.27
N HIS A 599 18.98 -9.16 -21.33
CA HIS A 599 19.37 -10.25 -20.45
C HIS A 599 19.44 -9.79 -18.99
N GLU A 600 20.00 -8.62 -18.71
CA GLU A 600 20.12 -8.10 -17.34
C GLU A 600 18.76 -7.91 -16.66
N VAL A 601 17.74 -7.46 -17.41
CA VAL A 601 16.38 -7.31 -16.87
C VAL A 601 15.77 -8.69 -16.58
N ALA A 602 15.94 -9.64 -17.50
CA ALA A 602 15.49 -11.01 -17.30
C ALA A 602 16.21 -11.67 -16.11
N GLU A 603 17.50 -11.42 -15.94
CA GLU A 603 18.31 -11.93 -14.83
C GLU A 603 17.77 -11.42 -13.48
N SER A 604 17.56 -10.10 -13.36
CA SER A 604 17.03 -9.50 -12.14
C SER A 604 15.62 -9.98 -11.79
N LEU A 605 14.74 -10.15 -12.78
CA LEU A 605 13.41 -10.73 -12.54
C LEU A 605 13.47 -12.19 -12.10
N LEU A 606 14.36 -12.98 -12.71
CA LEU A 606 14.55 -14.38 -12.31
C LEU A 606 15.20 -14.49 -10.93
N ASN A 607 16.01 -13.51 -10.50
CA ASN A 607 16.49 -13.42 -9.11
C ASN A 607 15.34 -13.21 -8.12
N LEU A 608 14.41 -12.29 -8.41
CA LEU A 608 13.22 -12.09 -7.58
C LEU A 608 12.37 -13.36 -7.53
N ALA A 609 12.09 -13.98 -8.68
CA ALA A 609 11.36 -15.24 -8.72
C ALA A 609 12.05 -16.37 -7.95
N LEU A 610 13.39 -16.40 -7.90
CA LEU A 610 14.13 -17.39 -7.11
C LEU A 610 13.90 -17.21 -5.60
N LYS A 611 13.72 -15.98 -5.10
CA LYS A 611 13.47 -15.71 -3.68
C LYS A 611 12.15 -16.33 -3.23
N ASP A 612 11.06 -15.93 -3.88
CA ASP A 612 9.73 -16.50 -3.61
C ASP A 612 9.68 -18.03 -3.83
N GLN A 613 10.40 -18.58 -4.82
CA GLN A 613 10.49 -20.03 -5.01
C GLN A 613 11.20 -20.74 -3.84
N HIS A 614 12.24 -20.13 -3.29
CA HIS A 614 12.91 -20.62 -2.09
C HIS A 614 11.96 -20.53 -0.89
N ASP A 615 11.19 -19.45 -0.76
CA ASP A 615 10.20 -19.29 0.31
C ASP A 615 9.12 -20.38 0.26
N VAL A 616 8.66 -20.80 -0.93
CA VAL A 616 7.76 -21.95 -1.06
C VAL A 616 8.36 -23.22 -0.44
N VAL A 617 9.64 -23.49 -0.70
CA VAL A 617 10.32 -24.67 -0.16
C VAL A 617 10.50 -24.53 1.35
N ASP A 618 10.96 -23.38 1.84
CA ASP A 618 11.20 -23.12 3.26
C ASP A 618 9.89 -23.20 4.07
N VAL A 619 8.80 -22.64 3.55
CA VAL A 619 7.48 -22.65 4.19
C VAL A 619 6.91 -24.07 4.28
N LEU A 620 7.04 -24.87 3.22
CA LEU A 620 6.56 -26.26 3.18
C LEU A 620 7.43 -27.20 4.02
N ASP A 621 8.75 -27.15 3.85
CA ASP A 621 9.70 -27.99 4.58
C ASP A 621 9.69 -27.68 6.09
N GLY A 622 9.51 -26.41 6.47
CA GLY A 622 9.47 -25.96 7.86
C GLY A 622 8.41 -26.65 8.73
N ALA A 623 7.39 -27.24 8.10
CA ALA A 623 6.36 -28.05 8.77
C ALA A 623 6.22 -29.46 8.17
N GLY A 624 7.14 -29.89 7.30
CA GLY A 624 7.09 -31.21 6.67
C GLY A 624 5.87 -31.42 5.75
N LEU A 625 5.38 -30.35 5.12
CA LEU A 625 4.15 -30.34 4.34
C LEU A 625 4.43 -30.61 2.85
N HIS A 626 3.62 -31.45 2.22
CA HIS A 626 3.64 -31.69 0.75
C HIS A 626 5.06 -31.89 0.16
N PRO A 627 5.79 -32.94 0.56
CA PRO A 627 7.18 -33.17 0.12
C PRO A 627 7.34 -33.31 -1.40
N ASP A 628 6.27 -33.72 -2.09
CA ASP A 628 6.22 -33.83 -3.55
C ASP A 628 6.18 -32.45 -4.21
N ALA A 629 5.35 -31.54 -3.69
CA ALA A 629 5.32 -30.14 -4.10
C ALA A 629 6.68 -29.47 -3.87
N ALA A 630 7.28 -29.65 -2.69
CA ALA A 630 8.61 -29.11 -2.38
C ALA A 630 9.68 -29.65 -3.34
N ARG A 631 9.61 -30.93 -3.74
CA ARG A 631 10.54 -31.51 -4.73
C ARG A 631 10.35 -30.92 -6.12
N HIS A 632 9.13 -30.71 -6.57
CA HIS A 632 8.84 -30.01 -7.82
C HIS A 632 9.40 -28.58 -7.79
N MET A 633 9.23 -27.86 -6.66
CA MET A 633 9.77 -26.51 -6.52
C MET A 633 11.30 -26.46 -6.51
N ARG A 634 11.99 -27.42 -5.87
CA ARG A 634 13.46 -27.52 -5.97
C ARG A 634 13.94 -27.69 -7.41
N LYS A 635 13.25 -28.49 -8.23
CA LYS A 635 13.54 -28.59 -9.67
C LYS A 635 13.27 -27.28 -10.41
N ALA A 636 12.16 -26.61 -10.09
CA ALA A 636 11.84 -25.30 -10.65
C ALA A 636 12.93 -24.25 -10.32
N ILE A 637 13.46 -24.26 -9.10
CA ILE A 637 14.58 -23.41 -8.66
C ILE A 637 15.82 -23.68 -9.51
N ASP A 638 16.21 -24.94 -9.70
CA ASP A 638 17.39 -25.29 -10.49
C ASP A 638 17.23 -24.84 -11.95
N LEU A 639 16.06 -25.07 -12.56
CA LEU A 639 15.75 -24.61 -13.90
C LEU A 639 15.73 -23.08 -14.02
N THR A 640 15.21 -22.39 -13.00
CA THR A 640 15.17 -20.92 -12.94
C THR A 640 16.58 -20.35 -12.81
N ARG A 641 17.45 -20.98 -11.99
CA ARG A 641 18.87 -20.61 -11.85
C ARG A 641 19.63 -20.82 -13.16
N LEU A 642 19.38 -21.92 -13.88
CA LEU A 642 19.95 -22.14 -15.21
C LEU A 642 19.45 -21.10 -16.21
N ALA A 643 18.15 -20.78 -16.22
CA ALA A 643 17.57 -19.76 -17.08
C ALA A 643 18.19 -18.39 -16.82
N LYS A 644 18.32 -18.02 -15.54
CA LYS A 644 18.95 -16.77 -15.10
C LYS A 644 20.35 -16.62 -15.70
N ASN A 645 21.15 -17.68 -15.70
CA ASN A 645 22.53 -17.67 -16.20
C ASN A 645 22.64 -17.91 -17.72
N THR A 646 21.53 -17.92 -18.47
CA THR A 646 21.50 -18.18 -19.91
C THR A 646 21.21 -16.89 -20.69
N PRO A 647 22.22 -16.30 -21.38
CA PRO A 647 22.03 -15.06 -22.15
C PRO A 647 21.10 -15.23 -23.36
N GLY A 648 21.13 -16.40 -23.99
CA GLY A 648 20.34 -16.70 -25.18
C GLY A 648 18.85 -16.79 -24.87
N ARG A 649 18.06 -15.79 -25.29
CA ARG A 649 16.60 -15.71 -25.05
C ARG A 649 15.85 -17.01 -25.39
N GLY A 650 16.15 -17.66 -26.50
CA GLY A 650 15.50 -18.91 -26.90
C GLY A 650 15.72 -20.04 -25.89
N ALA A 651 16.98 -20.28 -25.52
CA ALA A 651 17.36 -21.31 -24.54
C ALA A 651 16.86 -20.97 -23.12
N ARG A 652 17.00 -19.70 -22.71
CA ARG A 652 16.44 -19.19 -21.45
C ARG A 652 14.93 -19.44 -21.37
N ASN A 653 14.19 -19.06 -22.39
CA ASN A 653 12.73 -19.24 -22.41
C ASN A 653 12.32 -20.71 -22.42
N ALA A 654 13.12 -21.61 -23.00
CA ALA A 654 12.88 -23.05 -22.91
C ALA A 654 13.01 -23.56 -21.46
N LEU A 655 14.04 -23.10 -20.72
CA LEU A 655 14.24 -23.42 -19.30
C LEU A 655 13.12 -22.84 -18.43
N ILE A 656 12.69 -21.59 -18.67
CA ILE A 656 11.56 -20.97 -17.95
C ILE A 656 10.29 -21.79 -18.14
N ARG A 657 9.98 -22.25 -19.36
CA ARG A 657 8.79 -23.08 -19.60
C ARG A 657 8.83 -24.41 -18.85
N GLN A 658 10.02 -25.00 -18.67
CA GLN A 658 10.19 -26.20 -17.85
C GLN A 658 9.98 -25.88 -16.37
N ALA A 659 10.55 -24.77 -15.86
CA ALA A 659 10.33 -24.32 -14.49
C ALA A 659 8.84 -24.07 -14.19
N LEU A 660 8.12 -23.42 -15.12
CA LEU A 660 6.68 -23.22 -15.05
C LEU A 660 5.88 -24.54 -15.05
N ALA A 661 6.37 -25.58 -15.73
CA ALA A 661 5.74 -26.90 -15.67
C ALA A 661 5.91 -27.56 -14.31
N GLU A 662 7.09 -27.45 -13.71
CA GLU A 662 7.36 -27.93 -12.34
C GLU A 662 6.53 -27.15 -11.30
N GLN A 663 6.39 -25.82 -11.43
CA GLN A 663 5.50 -25.02 -10.57
C GLN A 663 4.03 -25.43 -10.69
N ARG A 664 3.55 -25.73 -11.91
CA ARG A 664 2.20 -26.27 -12.10
C ARG A 664 2.02 -27.62 -11.43
N ALA A 665 3.03 -28.51 -11.51
CA ALA A 665 3.00 -29.79 -10.82
C ALA A 665 2.99 -29.61 -9.30
N ALA A 666 3.83 -28.72 -8.76
CA ALA A 666 3.84 -28.38 -7.35
C ALA A 666 2.49 -27.85 -6.87
N ARG A 667 1.88 -26.91 -7.60
CA ARG A 667 0.51 -26.45 -7.32
C ARG A 667 -0.48 -27.60 -7.34
N GLY A 668 -0.38 -28.48 -8.33
CA GLY A 668 -1.21 -29.68 -8.44
C GLY A 668 -1.10 -30.59 -7.22
N ASP A 669 0.03 -30.60 -6.50
CA ASP A 669 0.20 -31.36 -5.26
C ASP A 669 -0.35 -30.66 -4.01
N LEU A 670 -0.66 -29.36 -4.10
CA LEU A 670 -1.22 -28.56 -3.02
C LEU A 670 -2.76 -28.43 -3.08
N VAL A 671 -3.35 -28.42 -4.28
CA VAL A 671 -4.80 -28.22 -4.48
C VAL A 671 -5.43 -29.24 -5.43
N GLN A 672 -6.74 -29.43 -5.32
CA GLN A 672 -7.57 -30.12 -6.30
C GLN A 672 -8.20 -29.07 -7.21
N ASP A 673 -8.14 -29.30 -8.53
CA ASP A 673 -8.79 -28.46 -9.54
C ASP A 673 -10.32 -28.46 -9.42
#